data_AF-A0A6G9CXS3-F1
#
_entry.id   AF-A0A6G9CXS3-F1
#
_cell.length_a   1.000
_cell.length_b   1.000
_cell.length_c   1.000
_cell.angle_alpha   90.00
_cell.angle_beta   90.00
_cell.angle_gamma   90.00
#
_symmetry.space_group_name_H-M   'P 1'
#
loop_
_entity.id
_entity.type
_entity.pdbx_description
1 polymer ?
#
loop_
_entity_poly.entity_id
_entity_poly.type
_entity_poly.pdbx_seq_one_letter_code
_entity_poly.pdbx_strand_id
1 'polypeptide(L)'
;MTASVDNRIAGIGVSAGSVCAPWLRFSTPEPTSAADPITGSPEAELIRIREALDAVAEELLSRAKTVEGVSAEILTTSAAMARDAGIVKAAKANLESGLPTAHAVAVAFDAFCEKLTALGGYMAERATDLRDLGQRAVAVLRGEPMPGIPTPGYPYILVARDLAPADTATLGTSDVVGLLTAEGGPTSHTAILAKSLGIPAVVNCSGTDLLAEGKLLILDGTTGTVTIDPSAETRERAVLEASFVAEQSASAQGPGRTRDGFAVRLSANIGTLEDAARAGAADCEGVGLFRTEFSYLGRHDAPSVEEQAQTYASVLGHFAGQKVVVRTLDSGSDKPLPFLDLGVEENPALGIRGLRVGTVYPDTLISQLDALAAAGNATGADLWVMAPMVATADEAKDFAELARSRGIGKVGAMIEVPAAALRAKDILEHLDFVSIGTNDLSQYTCAVDRMAGGLAQLLDPWQPAVLDLIAMVGQAGADAGKPVGVCGESASDPLLAPVLVGLGVTSLSMSVPALGAVRAQLASLDLAVCKDMAAAARGARNPIEGRAGRRADSRVGMSTSGSAAVGDPIVLRGTVIGSPAGKIHDGVVVVDGEKISWVGSAADYVASTPVVVIPERTDAVIMPGLIDVHSHGAAGAGFPNTDADGASRAAAHHCEHGTTGMLASLVSAPRADLVRQATMLADLVERGELLGIHLEGPFINGVRCGAQDPAAIIPGDPDLLEAVCDAARGTVRSMTLAPETENFEELLAIMRHRNIVPSFGHTDADAATTSARIDAAVQGDWAGQISATHLFNGMPPLHHRSPGPVAACLAAAARGEMVVELIADGVHLAPETVSMVFDAVGPDQIALVSDSMAAAGMDDGDYQLGALDVTVQAGVARLATTDGSVGAIAGGTARLLDVLRSTVFGGGVALEDAVAAATRSPARLLGLGDLIGSLAVGCRADIVVTDRQLRLGRVLLGGRVAGKEKSWKS
;
A
#
# COMPACT_ATOMS: atom_id res chain seq x y z
N MET A 1 -21.17 13.25 -15.06
CA MET A 1 -20.65 13.12 -13.68
C MET A 1 -19.14 13.18 -13.79
N THR A 2 -18.52 14.03 -12.97
CA THR A 2 -17.12 14.45 -13.04
C THR A 2 -16.16 13.28 -12.87
N ALA A 3 -15.22 13.15 -13.81
CA ALA A 3 -14.11 12.22 -13.81
C ALA A 3 -13.35 12.23 -12.47
N SER A 4 -13.07 11.06 -11.88
CA SER A 4 -12.17 10.99 -10.72
C SER A 4 -10.72 11.02 -11.20
N VAL A 5 -10.17 12.23 -11.20
CA VAL A 5 -8.74 12.46 -11.00
C VAL A 5 -8.33 11.73 -9.71
N ASP A 6 -7.13 11.13 -9.68
CA ASP A 6 -6.56 10.46 -8.50
C ASP A 6 -6.87 11.23 -7.21
N ASN A 7 -7.85 10.73 -6.44
CA ASN A 7 -8.41 11.43 -5.28
C ASN A 7 -7.54 11.21 -4.03
N ARG A 8 -6.22 11.09 -4.23
CA ARG A 8 -5.24 10.71 -3.22
C ARG A 8 -3.95 11.50 -3.40
N ILE A 9 -3.38 11.91 -2.27
CA ILE A 9 -2.02 12.42 -2.18
C ILE A 9 -1.24 11.55 -1.21
N ALA A 10 0.06 11.43 -1.44
CA ALA A 10 0.95 10.60 -0.64
C ALA A 10 2.12 11.43 -0.11
N GLY A 11 2.52 11.14 1.11
CA GLY A 11 3.69 11.69 1.77
C GLY A 11 4.32 10.64 2.66
N ILE A 12 5.04 11.10 3.68
CA ILE A 12 5.70 10.23 4.64
C ILE A 12 4.85 10.20 5.91
N GLY A 13 4.29 9.03 6.23
CA GLY A 13 3.63 8.80 7.51
C GLY A 13 4.65 8.88 8.64
N VAL A 14 4.44 9.79 9.60
CA VAL A 14 5.36 10.00 10.73
C VAL A 14 4.73 9.66 12.06
N SER A 15 3.41 9.75 12.19
CA SER A 15 2.71 9.40 13.42
C SER A 15 1.54 8.51 13.06
N ALA A 16 1.54 7.28 13.57
CA ALA A 16 0.57 6.25 13.20
C ALA A 16 -0.86 6.62 13.63
N GLY A 17 -1.83 5.97 12.98
CA GLY A 17 -3.26 6.19 13.19
C GLY A 17 -3.94 6.76 11.95
N SER A 18 -5.27 6.69 11.93
CA SER A 18 -6.11 7.14 10.83
C SER A 18 -7.23 8.01 11.36
N VAL A 19 -7.49 9.13 10.68
CA VAL A 19 -8.53 10.08 11.06
C VAL A 19 -9.29 10.57 9.83
N CYS A 20 -10.61 10.69 9.95
CA CYS A 20 -11.47 11.30 8.95
C CYS A 20 -12.08 12.58 9.54
N ALA A 21 -11.69 13.75 9.03
CA ALA A 21 -12.19 15.02 9.53
C ALA A 21 -12.22 16.10 8.42
N PRO A 22 -12.97 17.21 8.61
CA PRO A 22 -12.75 18.43 7.86
C PRO A 22 -11.31 18.89 8.00
N TRP A 23 -10.79 19.61 7.01
CA TRP A 23 -9.45 20.15 7.07
C TRP A 23 -9.46 21.68 7.06
N LEU A 24 -8.48 22.28 7.74
CA LEU A 24 -8.26 23.73 7.71
C LEU A 24 -6.81 24.01 7.37
N ARG A 25 -6.58 25.02 6.53
CA ARG A 25 -5.24 25.50 6.21
C ARG A 25 -4.71 26.36 7.33
N PHE A 26 -3.44 26.18 7.66
CA PHE A 26 -2.70 27.14 8.47
C PHE A 26 -2.61 28.48 7.71
N SER A 27 -3.17 29.53 8.29
CA SER A 27 -3.26 30.83 7.63
C SER A 27 -1.88 31.45 7.41
N THR A 28 -1.54 31.72 6.16
CA THR A 28 -0.37 32.55 5.78
C THR A 28 -0.86 33.88 5.20
N PRO A 29 -0.20 35.01 5.49
CA PRO A 29 -0.60 36.29 4.93
C PRO A 29 -0.50 36.28 3.39
N GLU A 30 -1.25 37.17 2.74
CA GLU A 30 -1.10 37.34 1.29
C GLU A 30 0.34 37.75 0.93
N PRO A 31 0.92 37.21 -0.17
CA PRO A 31 2.23 37.63 -0.64
C PRO A 31 2.27 39.14 -0.90
N THR A 32 3.29 39.80 -0.37
CA THR A 32 3.54 41.23 -0.60
C THR A 32 4.55 41.44 -1.73
N SER A 33 4.41 42.54 -2.46
CA SER A 33 5.25 42.84 -3.62
C SER A 33 5.74 44.30 -3.63
N ALA A 34 6.80 44.56 -4.39
CA ALA A 34 7.25 45.93 -4.68
C ALA A 34 6.21 46.75 -5.49
N ALA A 35 5.18 46.10 -6.04
CA ALA A 35 4.09 46.75 -6.76
C ALA A 35 2.90 47.13 -5.86
N ASP A 36 2.92 46.76 -4.58
CA ASP A 36 1.88 47.11 -3.62
C ASP A 36 1.79 48.65 -3.45
N PRO A 37 0.61 49.23 -3.19
CA PRO A 37 0.47 50.67 -3.09
C PRO A 37 1.19 51.23 -1.86
N ILE A 38 1.91 52.34 -2.04
CA ILE A 38 2.50 53.11 -0.94
C ILE A 38 1.43 54.05 -0.37
N THR A 39 1.03 53.81 0.89
CA THR A 39 -0.14 54.45 1.50
C THR A 39 0.17 55.68 2.36
N GLY A 40 1.44 55.97 2.66
CA GLY A 40 1.82 57.03 3.61
C GLY A 40 3.28 57.50 3.48
N SER A 41 3.68 58.48 4.30
CA SER A 41 5.08 58.94 4.35
C SER A 41 5.97 57.91 5.08
N PRO A 42 7.28 57.83 4.78
CA PRO A 42 8.18 56.89 5.45
C PRO A 42 8.16 56.97 6.98
N GLU A 43 7.99 58.17 7.55
CA GLU A 43 7.94 58.37 9.00
C GLU A 43 6.67 57.80 9.62
N ALA A 44 5.51 57.98 8.97
CA ALA A 44 4.23 57.45 9.42
C ALA A 44 4.19 55.92 9.27
N GLU A 45 4.70 55.38 8.17
CA GLU A 45 4.76 53.94 7.91
C GLU A 45 5.76 53.24 8.85
N LEU A 46 6.85 53.91 9.25
CA LEU A 46 7.77 53.37 10.27
C LEU A 46 7.12 53.22 11.65
N ILE A 47 6.19 54.11 12.02
CA ILE A 47 5.41 53.98 13.26
C ILE A 47 4.52 52.74 13.16
N ARG A 48 3.80 52.57 12.04
CA ARG A 48 2.97 51.37 11.79
C ARG A 48 3.77 50.07 11.87
N ILE A 49 5.00 50.04 11.33
CA ILE A 49 5.88 48.87 11.43
C ILE A 49 6.20 48.53 12.88
N ARG A 50 6.53 49.53 13.71
CA ARG A 50 6.82 49.30 15.13
C ARG A 50 5.60 48.79 15.89
N GLU A 51 4.44 49.40 15.67
CA GLU A 51 3.17 48.97 16.27
C GLU A 51 2.83 47.53 15.86
N ALA A 52 3.07 47.15 14.59
CA ALA A 52 2.85 45.79 14.11
C ALA A 52 3.79 44.77 14.79
N LEU A 53 5.08 45.08 14.90
CA LEU A 53 6.04 44.22 15.58
C LEU A 53 5.76 44.10 17.08
N ASP A 54 5.33 45.19 17.73
CA ASP A 54 4.92 45.17 19.12
C ASP A 54 3.67 44.32 19.33
N ALA A 55 2.68 44.39 18.44
CA ALA A 55 1.49 43.54 18.48
C ALA A 55 1.86 42.05 18.36
N VAL A 56 2.79 41.69 17.47
CA VAL A 56 3.29 40.31 17.34
C VAL A 56 3.98 39.85 18.63
N ALA A 57 4.82 40.69 19.22
CA ALA A 57 5.51 40.37 20.48
C ALA A 57 4.53 40.19 21.64
N GLU A 58 3.49 41.03 21.75
CA GLU A 58 2.48 40.92 22.79
C GLU A 58 1.63 39.65 22.66
N GLU A 59 1.25 39.26 21.44
CA GLU A 59 0.55 38.01 21.15
C GLU A 59 1.38 36.80 21.59
N LEU A 60 2.67 36.75 21.22
CA LEU A 60 3.57 35.66 21.62
C LEU A 60 3.76 35.58 23.14
N LEU A 61 3.89 36.73 23.82
CA LEU A 61 3.93 36.79 25.28
C LEU A 61 2.62 36.36 25.94
N SER A 62 1.48 36.60 25.28
CA SER A 62 0.18 36.13 25.75
C SER A 62 0.12 34.60 25.68
N ARG A 63 0.53 34.00 24.56
CA ARG A 63 0.62 32.55 24.38
C ARG A 63 1.64 31.91 25.34
N ALA A 64 2.75 32.59 25.62
CA ALA A 64 3.75 32.11 26.57
C ALA A 64 3.18 31.90 27.98
N LYS A 65 2.09 32.62 28.35
CA LYS A 65 1.41 32.46 29.64
C LYS A 65 0.49 31.24 29.70
N THR A 66 0.12 30.67 28.55
CA THR A 66 -0.81 29.53 28.48
C THR A 66 -0.09 28.18 28.37
N VAL A 67 1.24 28.19 28.29
CA VAL A 67 2.09 27.00 28.21
C VAL A 67 3.16 27.07 29.30
N GLU A 68 3.72 25.93 29.68
CA GLU A 68 4.75 25.84 30.72
C GLU A 68 6.08 25.34 30.14
N GLY A 69 7.16 25.48 30.92
CA GLY A 69 8.48 24.94 30.60
C GLY A 69 9.14 25.58 29.36
N VAL A 70 9.87 24.76 28.61
CA VAL A 70 10.69 25.17 27.45
C VAL A 70 9.85 25.88 26.37
N SER A 71 8.60 25.47 26.18
CA SER A 71 7.68 26.11 25.22
C SER A 71 7.41 27.58 25.56
N ALA A 72 7.30 27.92 26.85
CA ALA A 72 7.10 29.31 27.28
C ALA A 72 8.35 30.17 27.05
N GLU A 73 9.54 29.59 27.25
CA GLU A 73 10.83 30.25 27.01
C GLU A 73 11.06 30.53 25.52
N ILE A 74 10.70 29.58 24.64
CA ILE A 74 10.75 29.75 23.18
C ILE A 74 9.88 30.93 22.78
N LEU A 75 8.60 30.96 23.20
CA LEU A 75 7.67 32.05 22.87
C LEU A 75 8.15 33.41 23.40
N THR A 76 8.70 33.45 24.61
CA THR A 76 9.26 34.67 25.21
C THR A 76 10.47 35.18 24.42
N THR A 77 11.33 34.27 23.96
CA THR A 77 12.50 34.61 23.14
C THR A 77 12.09 35.11 21.76
N SER A 78 11.12 34.45 21.11
CA SER A 78 10.58 34.89 19.82
C SER A 78 9.93 36.27 19.91
N ALA A 79 9.23 36.58 21.01
CA ALA A 79 8.70 37.92 21.26
C ALA A 79 9.81 38.99 21.38
N ALA A 80 10.94 38.65 22.02
CA ALA A 80 12.09 39.55 22.08
C ALA A 80 12.72 39.77 20.68
N MET A 81 12.82 38.72 19.87
CA MET A 81 13.34 38.79 18.50
C MET A 81 12.46 39.67 17.59
N ALA A 82 11.14 39.62 17.75
CA ALA A 82 10.22 40.47 16.99
C ALA A 82 10.48 41.97 17.22
N ARG A 83 10.99 42.33 18.41
CA ARG A 83 11.32 43.71 18.81
C ARG A 83 12.77 44.12 18.54
N ASP A 84 13.53 43.32 17.79
CA ASP A 84 14.94 43.62 17.54
C ASP A 84 15.12 44.95 16.78
N ALA A 85 15.96 45.82 17.33
CA ALA A 85 16.21 47.15 16.78
C ALA A 85 16.88 47.12 15.39
N GLY A 86 17.61 46.05 15.07
CA GLY A 86 18.24 45.81 13.78
C GLY A 86 17.21 45.55 12.67
N ILE A 87 16.15 44.80 12.96
CA ILE A 87 15.04 44.56 12.02
C ILE A 87 14.32 45.87 11.69
N VAL A 88 13.99 46.66 12.72
CA VAL A 88 13.36 47.97 12.54
C VAL A 88 14.23 48.92 11.71
N LYS A 89 15.54 48.92 11.94
CA LYS A 89 16.49 49.72 11.17
C LYS A 89 16.56 49.30 9.69
N ALA A 90 16.55 47.99 9.42
CA ALA A 90 16.55 47.46 8.06
C ALA A 90 15.24 47.79 7.32
N ALA A 91 14.09 47.59 7.96
CA ALA A 91 12.78 47.95 7.40
C ALA A 91 12.67 49.46 7.11
N LYS A 92 13.23 50.31 7.98
CA LYS A 92 13.33 51.76 7.74
C LYS A 92 14.11 52.08 6.46
N ALA A 93 15.27 51.47 6.26
CA ALA A 93 16.08 51.71 5.06
C ALA A 93 15.34 51.27 3.78
N ASN A 94 14.62 50.14 3.85
CA ASN A 94 13.78 49.65 2.76
C ASN A 94 12.63 50.62 2.42
N LEU A 95 11.95 51.19 3.42
CA LEU A 95 10.95 52.25 3.23
C LEU A 95 11.55 53.49 2.56
N GLU A 96 12.70 53.97 3.05
CA GLU A 96 13.40 55.14 2.49
C GLU A 96 13.84 54.91 1.03
N SER A 97 14.07 53.66 0.63
CA SER A 97 14.38 53.27 -0.75
C SER A 97 13.16 53.18 -1.67
N GLY A 98 11.94 53.39 -1.14
CA GLY A 98 10.69 53.40 -1.90
C GLY A 98 9.92 52.09 -1.94
N LEU A 99 10.23 51.12 -1.05
CA LEU A 99 9.44 49.89 -0.95
C LEU A 99 8.13 50.11 -0.17
N PRO A 100 7.02 49.44 -0.55
CA PRO A 100 5.77 49.46 0.23
C PRO A 100 5.95 48.87 1.63
N THR A 101 5.13 49.31 2.61
CA THR A 101 5.34 49.03 4.04
C THR A 101 5.47 47.55 4.40
N ALA A 102 4.51 46.71 3.98
CA ALA A 102 4.54 45.27 4.24
C ALA A 102 5.73 44.60 3.53
N HIS A 103 6.02 45.00 2.30
CA HIS A 103 7.14 44.47 1.52
C HIS A 103 8.49 44.85 2.12
N ALA A 104 8.62 46.08 2.64
CA ALA A 104 9.82 46.57 3.30
C ALA A 104 10.18 45.74 4.55
N VAL A 105 9.16 45.30 5.30
CA VAL A 105 9.32 44.39 6.44
C VAL A 105 9.70 42.99 5.96
N ALA A 106 8.98 42.43 4.98
CA ALA A 106 9.29 41.11 4.43
C ALA A 106 10.76 41.01 3.97
N VAL A 107 11.22 41.99 3.17
CA VAL A 107 12.61 42.06 2.70
C VAL A 107 13.61 42.21 3.84
N ALA A 108 13.26 42.94 4.91
CA ALA A 108 14.13 43.07 6.07
C ALA A 108 14.31 41.72 6.78
N PHE A 109 13.21 41.01 7.03
CA PHE A 109 13.24 39.67 7.63
C PHE A 109 13.97 38.66 6.75
N ASP A 110 13.72 38.64 5.44
CA ASP A 110 14.38 37.75 4.49
C ASP A 110 15.90 37.95 4.49
N ALA A 111 16.38 39.19 4.50
CA ALA A 111 17.82 39.49 4.56
C ALA A 111 18.50 39.00 5.84
N PHE A 112 17.79 38.97 6.97
CA PHE A 112 18.31 38.36 8.21
C PHE A 112 18.22 36.83 8.17
N CYS A 113 17.15 36.27 7.60
CA CYS A 113 17.02 34.83 7.40
C CYS A 113 18.15 34.28 6.50
N GLU A 114 18.50 34.99 5.43
CA GLU A 114 19.63 34.63 4.55
C GLU A 114 20.96 34.62 5.31
N LYS A 115 21.21 35.62 6.16
CA LYS A 115 22.42 35.67 6.99
C LYS A 115 22.48 34.52 7.99
N LEU A 116 21.37 34.23 8.68
CA LEU A 116 21.27 33.11 9.61
C LEU A 116 21.47 31.77 8.92
N THR A 117 20.87 31.60 7.73
CA THR A 117 21.04 30.40 6.90
C THR A 117 22.49 30.24 6.44
N ALA A 118 23.14 31.34 6.01
CA ALA A 118 24.54 31.33 5.58
C ALA A 118 25.53 31.03 6.72
N LEU A 119 25.17 31.31 7.97
CA LEU A 119 25.97 30.94 9.14
C LEU A 119 25.94 29.43 9.45
N GLY A 120 24.92 28.71 8.97
CA GLY A 120 24.79 27.26 9.15
C GLY A 120 24.52 26.81 10.59
N GLY A 121 24.42 25.49 10.78
CA GLY A 121 24.22 24.86 12.08
C GLY A 121 22.96 25.35 12.82
N TYR A 122 23.04 25.48 14.15
CA TYR A 122 21.96 25.97 15.00
C TYR A 122 21.41 27.35 14.57
N MET A 123 22.24 28.22 13.98
CA MET A 123 21.80 29.54 13.53
C MET A 123 20.89 29.46 12.31
N ALA A 124 21.07 28.46 11.44
CA ALA A 124 20.20 28.25 10.29
C ALA A 124 18.79 27.80 10.71
N GLU A 125 18.66 27.01 11.79
CA GLU A 125 17.36 26.59 12.33
C GLU A 125 16.52 27.79 12.80
N ARG A 126 17.17 28.81 13.37
CA ARG A 126 16.53 30.08 13.78
C ARG A 126 16.01 30.93 12.62
N ALA A 127 16.42 30.67 11.38
CA ALA A 127 15.89 31.39 10.23
C ALA A 127 14.38 31.11 10.02
N THR A 128 13.91 29.91 10.38
CA THR A 128 12.49 29.56 10.32
C THR A 128 11.67 30.35 11.34
N ASP A 129 12.16 30.47 12.58
CA ASP A 129 11.55 31.30 13.62
C ASP A 129 11.43 32.76 13.17
N LEU A 130 12.51 33.28 12.58
CA LEU A 130 12.54 34.66 12.12
C LEU A 130 11.59 34.91 10.95
N ARG A 131 11.46 33.93 10.03
CA ARG A 131 10.51 33.99 8.91
C ARG A 131 9.06 34.02 9.39
N ASP A 132 8.72 33.23 10.41
CA ASP A 132 7.38 33.24 11.04
C ASP A 132 7.06 34.62 11.62
N LEU A 133 7.99 35.22 12.37
CA LEU A 133 7.82 36.59 12.89
C LEU A 133 7.57 37.61 11.77
N GLY A 134 8.29 37.50 10.66
CA GLY A 134 8.10 38.33 9.48
C GLY A 134 6.69 38.19 8.88
N GLN A 135 6.21 36.95 8.73
CA GLN A 135 4.84 36.68 8.23
C GLN A 135 3.77 37.25 9.17
N ARG A 136 3.92 37.10 10.49
CA ARG A 136 3.01 37.71 11.47
C ARG A 136 2.99 39.23 11.37
N ALA A 137 4.15 39.87 11.24
CA ALA A 137 4.25 41.32 11.10
C ALA A 137 3.59 41.81 9.80
N VAL A 138 3.78 41.10 8.68
CA VAL A 138 3.12 41.39 7.40
C VAL A 138 1.60 41.29 7.53
N ALA A 139 1.08 40.24 8.18
CA ALA A 139 -0.35 40.06 8.40
C ALA A 139 -0.96 41.27 9.14
N VAL A 140 -0.34 41.69 10.25
CA VAL A 140 -0.80 42.85 11.03
C VAL A 140 -0.80 44.12 10.18
N LEU A 141 0.25 44.34 9.38
CA LEU A 141 0.35 45.53 8.52
C LEU A 141 -0.71 45.56 7.41
N ARG A 142 -1.14 44.40 6.93
CA ARG A 142 -2.21 44.26 5.94
C ARG A 142 -3.62 44.26 6.56
N GLY A 143 -3.73 44.24 7.89
CA GLY A 143 -5.01 44.10 8.59
C GLY A 143 -5.59 42.69 8.48
N GLU A 144 -4.75 41.70 8.22
CA GLU A 144 -5.09 40.29 8.13
C GLU A 144 -4.92 39.63 9.53
N PRO A 145 -5.64 38.53 9.82
CA PRO A 145 -5.41 37.76 11.02
C PRO A 145 -3.96 37.23 11.06
N MET A 146 -3.30 37.32 12.22
CA MET A 146 -1.97 36.73 12.38
C MET A 146 -2.02 35.21 12.12
N PRO A 147 -0.98 34.63 11.51
CA PRO A 147 -0.80 33.18 11.42
C PRO A 147 -0.95 32.49 12.77
N GLY A 148 -1.61 31.35 12.78
CA GLY A 148 -1.84 30.54 13.97
C GLY A 148 -2.76 29.36 13.71
N ILE A 149 -2.77 28.43 14.67
CA ILE A 149 -3.65 27.26 14.63
C ILE A 149 -5.11 27.72 14.73
N PRO A 150 -5.98 27.42 13.74
CA PRO A 150 -7.38 27.79 13.78
C PRO A 150 -8.14 27.18 14.97
N THR A 151 -9.12 27.90 15.50
CA THR A 151 -10.01 27.43 16.59
C THR A 151 -11.47 27.45 16.13
N PRO A 152 -11.88 26.50 15.26
CA PRO A 152 -13.23 26.49 14.71
C PRO A 152 -14.29 25.95 15.69
N GLY A 153 -13.88 25.36 16.82
CA GLY A 153 -14.78 24.75 17.81
C GLY A 153 -15.25 23.33 17.43
N TYR A 154 -14.57 22.67 16.49
CA TYR A 154 -14.81 21.28 16.10
C TYR A 154 -13.49 20.60 15.70
N PRO A 155 -13.37 19.26 15.81
CA PRO A 155 -12.18 18.51 15.40
C PRO A 155 -11.84 18.63 13.91
N TYR A 156 -10.58 18.86 13.56
CA TYR A 156 -10.14 19.01 12.16
C TYR A 156 -8.71 18.53 11.88
N ILE A 157 -8.38 18.28 10.61
CA ILE A 157 -7.01 18.03 10.12
C ILE A 157 -6.35 19.37 9.76
N LEU A 158 -5.22 19.67 10.40
CA LEU A 158 -4.44 20.87 10.12
C LEU A 158 -3.53 20.62 8.90
N VAL A 159 -3.69 21.45 7.87
CA VAL A 159 -2.83 21.44 6.68
C VAL A 159 -1.91 22.65 6.71
N ALA A 160 -0.60 22.43 6.77
CA ALA A 160 0.39 23.50 6.80
C ALA A 160 1.51 23.26 5.76
N ARG A 161 2.29 24.31 5.45
CA ARG A 161 3.54 24.10 4.72
C ARG A 161 4.57 23.43 5.63
N ASP A 162 4.78 24.06 6.78
CA ASP A 162 5.49 23.57 7.96
C ASP A 162 4.89 24.32 9.18
N LEU A 163 5.24 23.92 10.41
CA LEU A 163 4.86 24.62 11.64
C LEU A 163 6.09 25.16 12.36
N ALA A 164 6.06 26.44 12.72
CA ALA A 164 7.10 27.03 13.55
C ALA A 164 7.01 26.49 14.99
N PRO A 165 8.12 26.45 15.75
CA PRO A 165 8.11 26.02 17.15
C PRO A 165 7.04 26.71 18.00
N ALA A 166 6.80 28.01 17.76
CA ALA A 166 5.78 28.80 18.45
C ALA A 166 4.35 28.26 18.26
N ASP A 167 4.01 27.74 17.08
CA ASP A 167 2.68 27.17 16.81
C ASP A 167 2.59 25.72 17.28
N THR A 168 3.68 24.96 17.19
CA THR A 168 3.72 23.59 17.73
C THR A 168 3.43 23.57 19.25
N ALA A 169 3.87 24.60 19.99
CA ALA A 169 3.65 24.70 21.43
C ALA A 169 2.16 24.67 21.86
N THR A 170 1.24 25.13 21.01
CA THR A 170 -0.20 25.19 21.32
C THR A 170 -1.01 24.06 20.69
N LEU A 171 -0.37 23.18 19.91
CA LEU A 171 -1.01 22.07 19.20
C LEU A 171 -1.70 21.09 20.16
N GLY A 172 -1.08 20.79 21.31
CA GLY A 172 -1.61 19.84 22.29
C GLY A 172 -2.89 20.30 23.01
N THR A 173 -3.23 21.58 22.93
CA THR A 173 -4.45 22.17 23.53
C THR A 173 -5.49 22.57 22.47
N SER A 174 -5.30 22.14 21.22
CA SER A 174 -6.15 22.52 20.08
C SER A 174 -7.15 21.42 19.68
N ASP A 175 -8.08 21.74 18.77
CA ASP A 175 -9.02 20.78 18.17
C ASP A 175 -8.39 19.96 17.02
N VAL A 176 -7.06 19.98 16.86
CA VAL A 176 -6.37 19.28 15.76
C VAL A 176 -6.33 17.78 16.04
N VAL A 177 -6.93 16.99 15.13
CA VAL A 177 -6.97 15.52 15.19
C VAL A 177 -6.10 14.82 14.15
N GLY A 178 -5.50 15.57 13.23
CA GLY A 178 -4.54 15.07 12.27
C GLY A 178 -3.69 16.19 11.69
N LEU A 179 -2.48 15.87 11.23
CA LEU A 179 -1.52 16.85 10.74
C LEU A 179 -0.99 16.47 9.36
N LEU A 180 -1.14 17.38 8.40
CA LEU A 180 -0.64 17.22 7.04
C LEU A 180 0.29 18.38 6.70
N THR A 181 1.56 18.09 6.41
CA THR A 181 2.51 19.13 5.98
C THR A 181 3.05 18.91 4.57
N ALA A 182 3.17 20.01 3.82
CA ALA A 182 3.74 19.99 2.47
C ALA A 182 5.26 19.74 2.49
N GLU A 183 5.94 20.29 3.49
CA GLU A 183 7.37 20.14 3.73
C GLU A 183 7.61 19.46 5.10
N GLY A 184 8.86 19.23 5.45
CA GLY A 184 9.26 18.65 6.73
C GLY A 184 9.61 17.16 6.63
N GLY A 185 10.59 16.74 7.43
CA GLY A 185 11.06 15.35 7.49
C GLY A 185 10.47 14.57 8.68
N PRO A 186 10.70 13.24 8.74
CA PRO A 186 10.29 12.37 9.85
C PRO A 186 10.79 12.80 11.23
N THR A 187 11.89 13.56 11.24
CA THR A 187 12.57 14.04 12.44
C THR A 187 12.36 15.53 12.69
N SER A 188 11.45 16.19 11.94
CA SER A 188 11.09 17.58 12.19
C SER A 188 10.44 17.75 13.56
N HIS A 189 10.54 18.96 14.14
CA HIS A 189 9.86 19.31 15.39
C HIS A 189 8.36 19.00 15.32
N THR A 190 7.74 19.31 14.19
CA THR A 190 6.36 19.00 13.84
C THR A 190 6.04 17.50 13.93
N ALA A 191 6.88 16.66 13.32
CA ALA A 191 6.71 15.20 13.36
C ALA A 191 6.93 14.61 14.77
N ILE A 192 7.93 15.10 15.51
CA ILE A 192 8.22 14.66 16.89
C ILE A 192 7.06 15.00 17.81
N LEU A 193 6.53 16.22 17.70
CA LEU A 193 5.42 16.64 18.54
C LEU A 193 4.16 15.83 18.24
N ALA A 194 3.81 15.65 16.96
CA ALA A 194 2.67 14.82 16.56
C ALA A 194 2.71 13.41 17.18
N LYS A 195 3.90 12.77 17.19
CA LYS A 195 4.13 11.47 17.84
C LYS A 195 3.94 11.51 19.36
N SER A 196 4.45 12.55 20.02
CA SER A 196 4.33 12.70 21.48
C SER A 196 2.89 12.94 21.93
N LEU A 197 2.09 13.60 21.08
CA LEU A 197 0.67 13.86 21.29
C LEU A 197 -0.23 12.72 20.81
N GLY A 198 0.32 11.77 20.04
CA GLY A 198 -0.44 10.66 19.44
C GLY A 198 -1.38 11.10 18.32
N ILE A 199 -1.10 12.24 17.66
CA ILE A 199 -1.90 12.76 16.55
C ILE A 199 -1.40 12.14 15.24
N PRO A 200 -2.26 11.50 14.43
CA PRO A 200 -1.88 10.98 13.10
C PRO A 200 -1.28 12.08 12.23
N ALA A 201 -0.13 11.80 11.60
CA ALA A 201 0.58 12.82 10.84
C ALA A 201 1.27 12.28 9.58
N VAL A 202 1.15 13.05 8.49
CA VAL A 202 1.81 12.84 7.20
C VAL A 202 2.58 14.11 6.82
N VAL A 203 3.88 13.99 6.55
CA VAL A 203 4.75 15.11 6.18
C VAL A 203 5.30 14.93 4.76
N ASN A 204 5.92 15.97 4.20
CA ASN A 204 6.49 15.94 2.85
C ASN A 204 5.48 15.50 1.78
N CYS A 205 4.22 15.94 1.92
CA CYS A 205 3.14 15.55 1.02
C CYS A 205 3.03 16.55 -0.13
N SER A 206 3.55 16.20 -1.30
CA SER A 206 3.36 17.00 -2.50
C SER A 206 1.90 16.99 -2.93
N GLY A 207 1.32 18.15 -3.24
CA GLY A 207 -0.08 18.26 -3.70
C GLY A 207 -1.07 18.75 -2.65
N THR A 208 -0.61 19.27 -1.49
CA THR A 208 -1.48 20.00 -0.54
C THR A 208 -2.19 21.20 -1.18
N ASP A 209 -1.64 21.76 -2.27
CA ASP A 209 -2.25 22.84 -3.03
C ASP A 209 -3.50 22.42 -3.81
N LEU A 210 -3.66 21.11 -4.07
CA LEU A 210 -4.82 20.53 -4.77
C LEU A 210 -6.07 20.43 -3.85
N LEU A 211 -5.91 20.70 -2.54
CA LEU A 211 -6.99 20.58 -1.58
C LEU A 211 -7.97 21.74 -1.73
N ALA A 212 -9.23 21.41 -2.02
CA ALA A 212 -10.34 22.36 -2.04
C ALA A 212 -10.98 22.51 -0.65
N GLU A 213 -11.21 23.75 -0.22
CA GLU A 213 -11.82 24.06 1.07
C GLU A 213 -13.22 23.43 1.21
N GLY A 214 -13.60 23.06 2.43
CA GLY A 214 -14.90 22.47 2.74
C GLY A 214 -15.05 20.97 2.40
N LYS A 215 -13.98 20.32 1.96
CA LYS A 215 -13.92 18.86 1.77
C LYS A 215 -13.44 18.13 3.02
N LEU A 216 -13.77 16.84 3.14
CA LEU A 216 -13.23 15.97 4.19
C LEU A 216 -11.93 15.33 3.70
N LEU A 217 -11.02 15.01 4.62
CA LEU A 217 -9.86 14.17 4.35
C LEU A 217 -9.92 12.92 5.23
N ILE A 218 -9.53 11.78 4.66
CA ILE A 218 -9.02 10.65 5.45
C ILE A 218 -7.50 10.76 5.42
N LEU A 219 -6.88 10.95 6.58
CA LEU A 219 -5.44 10.98 6.76
C LEU A 219 -5.01 9.71 7.49
N ASP A 220 -4.15 8.91 6.84
CA ASP A 220 -3.54 7.72 7.43
C ASP A 220 -2.04 7.96 7.62
N GLY A 221 -1.67 8.31 8.86
CA GLY A 221 -0.30 8.56 9.26
C GLY A 221 0.56 7.29 9.39
N THR A 222 -0.06 6.10 9.25
CA THR A 222 0.63 4.81 9.21
C THR A 222 1.13 4.50 7.80
N THR A 223 0.28 4.68 6.80
CA THR A 223 0.65 4.42 5.39
C THR A 223 1.26 5.63 4.70
N GLY A 224 1.06 6.84 5.23
CA GLY A 224 1.47 8.09 4.59
C GLY A 224 0.51 8.53 3.49
N THR A 225 -0.74 8.04 3.50
CA THR A 225 -1.73 8.33 2.45
C THR A 225 -2.81 9.27 2.95
N VAL A 226 -3.24 10.17 2.07
CA VAL A 226 -4.37 11.06 2.33
C VAL A 226 -5.37 10.91 1.19
N THR A 227 -6.61 10.56 1.52
CA THR A 227 -7.72 10.50 0.55
C THR A 227 -8.53 11.79 0.67
N ILE A 228 -8.67 12.49 -0.46
CA ILE A 228 -9.39 13.75 -0.57
C ILE A 228 -10.87 13.45 -0.81
N ASP A 229 -11.79 14.21 -0.23
CA ASP A 229 -13.25 14.09 -0.41
C ASP A 229 -13.78 12.64 -0.58
N PRO A 230 -13.52 11.75 0.39
CA PRO A 230 -13.87 10.33 0.27
C PRO A 230 -15.39 10.13 0.16
N SER A 231 -15.78 9.11 -0.61
CA SER A 231 -17.19 8.67 -0.71
C SER A 231 -17.74 8.30 0.66
N ALA A 232 -19.07 8.39 0.84
CA ALA A 232 -19.71 8.05 2.12
C ALA A 232 -19.34 6.65 2.61
N GLU A 233 -19.30 5.67 1.71
CA GLU A 233 -18.88 4.30 2.02
C GLU A 233 -17.41 4.22 2.47
N THR A 234 -16.51 4.93 1.79
CA THR A 234 -15.08 4.99 2.17
C THR A 234 -14.91 5.62 3.54
N ARG A 235 -15.69 6.66 3.86
CA ARG A 235 -15.68 7.31 5.19
C ARG A 235 -16.18 6.38 6.28
N GLU A 236 -17.33 5.73 6.08
CA GLU A 236 -17.89 4.81 7.07
C GLU A 236 -16.93 3.67 7.35
N ARG A 237 -16.32 3.10 6.31
CA ARG A 237 -15.31 2.05 6.46
C ARG A 237 -14.08 2.53 7.23
N ALA A 238 -13.53 3.69 6.88
CA ALA A 238 -12.34 4.24 7.53
C ALA A 238 -12.61 4.59 9.00
N VAL A 239 -13.78 5.14 9.31
CA VAL A 239 -14.19 5.43 10.70
C VAL A 239 -14.35 4.14 11.49
N LEU A 240 -15.03 3.12 10.95
CA LEU A 240 -15.21 1.84 11.62
C LEU A 240 -13.86 1.14 11.89
N GLU A 241 -12.95 1.15 10.92
CA GLU A 241 -11.61 0.58 11.05
C GLU A 241 -10.77 1.33 12.08
N ALA A 242 -10.76 2.67 12.03
CA ALA A 242 -10.05 3.50 13.00
C ALA A 242 -10.60 3.33 14.43
N SER A 243 -11.93 3.29 14.59
CA SER A 243 -12.57 3.05 15.87
C SER A 243 -12.24 1.67 16.44
N PHE A 244 -12.27 0.62 15.61
CA PHE A 244 -11.91 -0.73 16.03
C PHE A 244 -10.45 -0.84 16.49
N VAL A 245 -9.51 -0.23 15.74
CA VAL A 245 -8.09 -0.18 16.11
C VAL A 245 -7.88 0.60 17.41
N ALA A 246 -8.57 1.74 17.57
CA ALA A 246 -8.49 2.55 18.78
C ALA A 246 -9.04 1.80 20.00
N GLU A 247 -10.16 1.08 19.87
CA GLU A 247 -10.74 0.27 20.94
C GLU A 247 -9.84 -0.91 21.33
N GLN A 248 -9.24 -1.61 20.37
CA GLN A 248 -8.26 -2.67 20.66
C GLN A 248 -7.02 -2.10 21.36
N SER A 249 -6.51 -0.97 20.88
CA SER A 249 -5.32 -0.34 21.45
C SER A 249 -5.56 0.14 22.88
N ALA A 250 -6.75 0.69 23.17
CA ALA A 250 -7.13 1.17 24.50
C ALA A 250 -7.39 0.04 25.49
N SER A 251 -7.88 -1.11 25.01
CA SER A 251 -8.15 -2.29 25.84
C SER A 251 -6.93 -3.20 26.04
N ALA A 252 -5.86 -3.03 25.25
CA ALA A 252 -4.65 -3.81 25.36
C ALA A 252 -3.83 -3.42 26.60
N GLN A 253 -3.86 -4.28 27.62
CA GLN A 253 -3.11 -4.12 28.88
C GLN A 253 -2.26 -5.35 29.22
N GLY A 254 -1.33 -5.19 30.16
CA GLY A 254 -0.45 -6.24 30.66
C GLY A 254 0.87 -6.35 29.88
N PRO A 255 1.69 -7.39 30.11
CA PRO A 255 3.00 -7.51 29.47
C PRO A 255 2.92 -7.83 27.97
N GLY A 256 3.88 -7.35 27.19
CA GLY A 256 3.95 -7.59 25.76
C GLY A 256 4.33 -9.02 25.42
N ARG A 257 3.62 -9.58 24.44
CA ARG A 257 3.83 -10.93 23.95
C ARG A 257 3.16 -11.13 22.60
N THR A 258 3.66 -12.08 21.82
CA THR A 258 2.93 -12.65 20.69
C THR A 258 1.75 -13.50 21.17
N ARG A 259 0.84 -13.86 20.27
CA ARG A 259 -0.33 -14.71 20.55
C ARG A 259 0.06 -16.09 21.09
N ASP A 260 1.14 -16.68 20.58
CA ASP A 260 1.73 -17.94 21.06
C ASP A 260 2.60 -17.79 22.33
N GLY A 261 2.65 -16.58 22.91
CA GLY A 261 3.24 -16.32 24.22
C GLY A 261 4.73 -16.00 24.22
N PHE A 262 5.35 -15.76 23.07
CA PHE A 262 6.73 -15.25 23.01
C PHE A 262 6.79 -13.86 23.65
N ALA A 263 7.54 -13.73 24.74
CA ALA A 263 7.62 -12.50 25.50
C ALA A 263 8.38 -11.41 24.72
N VAL A 264 7.78 -10.24 24.60
CA VAL A 264 8.38 -9.05 23.97
C VAL A 264 8.15 -7.88 24.92
N ARG A 265 9.21 -7.42 25.59
CA ARG A 265 9.07 -6.35 26.58
C ARG A 265 8.73 -5.02 25.88
N LEU A 266 7.62 -4.39 26.25
CA LEU A 266 7.22 -3.07 25.73
C LEU A 266 7.52 -1.98 26.76
N SER A 267 8.51 -1.16 26.46
CA SER A 267 9.03 -0.13 27.37
C SER A 267 8.83 1.28 26.80
N ALA A 268 8.98 2.29 27.67
CA ALA A 268 8.89 3.69 27.28
C ALA A 268 10.27 4.28 26.93
N ASN A 269 10.28 5.22 25.98
CA ASN A 269 11.36 6.17 25.75
C ASN A 269 11.07 7.45 26.57
N ILE A 270 12.05 7.91 27.33
CA ILE A 270 11.94 9.14 28.14
C ILE A 270 13.16 10.04 27.93
N GLY A 271 12.95 11.36 28.02
CA GLY A 271 14.02 12.36 27.97
C GLY A 271 13.89 13.48 29.01
N THR A 272 12.78 13.53 29.74
CA THR A 272 12.51 14.54 30.77
C THR A 272 11.89 13.91 32.02
N LEU A 273 11.82 14.67 33.11
CA LEU A 273 11.14 14.24 34.34
C LEU A 273 9.62 14.06 34.13
N GLU A 274 9.02 14.90 33.28
CA GLU A 274 7.60 14.80 32.94
C GLU A 274 7.30 13.53 32.15
N ASP A 275 8.18 13.16 31.21
CA ASP A 275 8.08 11.88 30.49
C ASP A 275 8.19 10.71 31.47
N ALA A 276 9.11 10.79 32.44
CA ALA A 276 9.30 9.76 33.46
C ALA A 276 8.04 9.59 34.33
N ALA A 277 7.44 10.68 34.78
CA ALA A 277 6.20 10.65 35.55
C ALA A 277 5.04 10.04 34.73
N ARG A 278 4.91 10.42 33.46
CA ARG A 278 3.89 9.89 32.55
C ARG A 278 4.07 8.41 32.27
N ALA A 279 5.30 7.98 31.98
CA ALA A 279 5.63 6.59 31.70
C ALA A 279 5.50 5.71 32.95
N GLY A 280 5.90 6.20 34.14
CA GLY A 280 5.73 5.48 35.40
C GLY A 280 4.27 5.28 35.81
N ALA A 281 3.36 6.15 35.33
CA ALA A 281 1.91 5.99 35.51
C ALA A 281 1.24 5.14 34.41
N ALA A 282 1.95 4.84 33.32
CA ALA A 282 1.44 4.08 32.20
C ALA A 282 1.68 2.57 32.36
N ASP A 283 0.90 1.76 31.64
CA ASP A 283 1.09 0.32 31.55
C ASP A 283 2.25 -0.03 30.61
N CYS A 284 3.48 0.28 31.05
CA CYS A 284 4.72 -0.03 30.36
C CYS A 284 5.63 -0.91 31.23
N GLU A 285 6.47 -1.73 30.59
CA GLU A 285 7.37 -2.66 31.27
C GLU A 285 8.74 -2.01 31.53
N GLY A 286 8.70 -0.82 32.12
CA GLY A 286 9.86 0.01 32.41
C GLY A 286 10.31 0.89 31.24
N VAL A 287 11.60 1.25 31.23
CA VAL A 287 12.21 2.19 30.29
C VAL A 287 13.28 1.49 29.46
N GLY A 288 13.13 1.54 28.13
CA GLY A 288 14.09 0.95 27.20
C GLY A 288 15.06 1.97 26.61
N LEU A 289 14.79 3.26 26.81
CA LEU A 289 15.72 4.36 26.52
C LEU A 289 15.42 5.56 27.40
N PHE A 290 16.32 5.86 28.32
CA PHE A 290 16.43 7.16 28.98
C PHE A 290 17.56 7.97 28.33
N ARG A 291 17.17 9.08 27.71
CA ARG A 291 18.04 10.08 27.08
C ARG A 291 18.56 11.06 28.13
N THR A 292 19.88 11.14 28.35
CA THR A 292 20.47 11.94 29.43
C THR A 292 20.78 13.39 29.04
N GLU A 293 20.58 13.77 27.78
CA GLU A 293 21.01 15.07 27.24
C GLU A 293 20.38 16.25 27.98
N PHE A 294 19.16 16.13 28.50
CA PHE A 294 18.49 17.20 29.26
C PHE A 294 19.25 17.62 30.53
N SER A 295 20.11 16.77 31.08
CA SER A 295 20.95 17.10 32.23
C SER A 295 22.14 18.01 31.86
N TYR A 296 22.44 18.14 30.57
CA TYR A 296 23.60 18.87 30.05
C TYR A 296 23.22 20.07 29.18
N LEU A 297 22.12 19.97 28.42
CA LEU A 297 21.67 21.00 27.49
C LEU A 297 21.31 22.30 28.24
N GLY A 298 21.71 23.44 27.67
CA GLY A 298 21.44 24.77 28.24
C GLY A 298 22.34 25.17 29.42
N ARG A 299 23.28 24.32 29.83
CA ARG A 299 24.23 24.63 30.91
C ARG A 299 25.51 25.25 30.38
N HIS A 300 26.06 26.21 31.14
CA HIS A 300 27.39 26.77 30.88
C HIS A 300 28.52 25.90 31.46
N ASP A 301 28.28 25.26 32.61
CA ASP A 301 29.24 24.42 33.31
C ASP A 301 28.78 22.95 33.34
N ALA A 302 29.74 22.03 33.32
CA ALA A 302 29.48 20.60 33.42
C ALA A 302 28.78 20.27 34.76
N PRO A 303 27.68 19.50 34.76
CA PRO A 303 26.97 19.17 35.99
C PRO A 303 27.82 18.25 36.88
N SER A 304 27.83 18.51 38.19
CA SER A 304 28.58 17.69 39.14
C SER A 304 27.99 16.27 39.27
N VAL A 305 28.76 15.35 39.86
CA VAL A 305 28.28 13.98 40.12
C VAL A 305 27.04 14.02 41.02
N GLU A 306 27.02 14.86 42.04
CA GLU A 306 25.89 15.02 42.96
C GLU A 306 24.64 15.59 42.26
N GLU A 307 24.80 16.61 41.41
CA GLU A 307 23.70 17.18 40.64
C GLU A 307 23.09 16.13 39.70
N GLN A 308 23.95 15.44 38.94
CA GLN A 308 23.52 14.37 38.03
C GLN A 308 22.84 13.24 38.80
N ALA A 309 23.39 12.81 39.95
CA ALA A 309 22.80 11.74 40.75
C ALA A 309 21.41 12.11 41.25
N GLN A 310 21.18 13.37 41.67
CA GLN A 310 19.86 13.86 42.08
C GLN A 310 18.87 13.88 40.91
N THR A 311 19.31 14.38 39.75
CA THR A 311 18.49 14.42 38.53
C THR A 311 18.15 13.03 38.01
N TYR A 312 19.10 12.09 38.01
CA TYR A 312 18.83 10.71 37.63
C TYR A 312 17.96 10.01 38.68
N ALA A 313 18.14 10.27 39.98
CA ALA A 313 17.32 9.68 41.03
C ALA A 313 15.85 10.13 40.96
N SER A 314 15.58 11.39 40.58
CA SER A 314 14.20 11.86 40.40
C SER A 314 13.48 11.14 39.26
N VAL A 315 14.20 10.80 38.18
CA VAL A 315 13.67 9.99 37.08
C VAL A 315 13.53 8.52 37.47
N LEU A 316 14.59 7.91 37.99
CA LEU A 316 14.62 6.48 38.34
C LEU A 316 13.63 6.12 39.46
N GLY A 317 13.32 7.06 40.35
CA GLY A 317 12.37 6.87 41.45
C GLY A 317 10.95 6.52 40.99
N HIS A 318 10.56 6.90 39.77
CA HIS A 318 9.28 6.51 39.17
C HIS A 318 9.22 5.03 38.76
N PHE A 319 10.35 4.33 38.74
CA PHE A 319 10.50 2.96 38.20
C PHE A 319 11.16 2.00 39.20
N ALA A 320 10.97 2.21 40.51
CA ALA A 320 11.51 1.33 41.54
C ALA A 320 11.11 -0.14 41.28
N GLY A 321 12.10 -1.04 41.26
CA GLY A 321 11.91 -2.46 40.94
C GLY A 321 11.66 -2.78 39.46
N GLN A 322 11.64 -1.79 38.57
CA GLN A 322 11.48 -1.97 37.12
C GLN A 322 12.80 -1.69 36.39
N LYS A 323 12.94 -2.27 35.19
CA LYS A 323 14.09 -2.06 34.32
C LYS A 323 14.12 -0.63 33.78
N VAL A 324 15.26 0.04 33.90
CA VAL A 324 15.53 1.34 33.25
C VAL A 324 16.85 1.28 32.50
N VAL A 325 16.79 1.38 31.17
CA VAL A 325 17.96 1.47 30.30
C VAL A 325 18.33 2.93 30.09
N VAL A 326 19.47 3.32 30.63
CA VAL A 326 20.02 4.67 30.49
C VAL A 326 21.09 4.68 29.41
N ARG A 327 20.94 5.59 28.45
CA ARG A 327 21.99 5.86 27.46
C ARG A 327 22.92 6.90 28.05
N THR A 328 24.23 6.67 27.99
CA THR A 328 25.20 7.73 28.32
C THR A 328 25.08 8.89 27.31
N LEU A 329 25.72 10.02 27.61
CA LEU A 329 25.61 11.24 26.82
C LEU A 329 25.87 10.99 25.31
N ASP A 330 24.87 11.28 24.47
CA ASP A 330 24.99 11.31 23.01
C ASP A 330 24.92 12.76 22.51
N SER A 331 26.05 13.44 22.63
CA SER A 331 26.28 14.80 22.09
C SER A 331 27.47 14.75 21.14
N GLY A 332 27.53 15.69 20.20
CA GLY A 332 28.61 15.88 19.25
C GLY A 332 28.79 17.36 18.91
N SER A 333 29.65 17.65 17.93
CA SER A 333 29.95 19.03 17.49
C SER A 333 28.75 19.77 16.88
N ASP A 334 27.67 19.07 16.53
CA ASP A 334 26.37 19.61 16.09
C ASP A 334 25.49 20.14 17.24
N LYS A 335 25.71 19.64 18.46
CA LYS A 335 25.01 20.05 19.69
C LYS A 335 26.03 20.47 20.73
N PRO A 336 26.76 21.57 20.50
CA PRO A 336 27.91 21.94 21.31
C PRO A 336 27.49 22.21 22.75
N LEU A 337 28.14 21.51 23.68
CA LEU A 337 28.05 21.80 25.10
C LEU A 337 29.11 22.86 25.42
N PRO A 338 28.76 24.04 25.97
CA PRO A 338 29.70 25.15 26.15
C PRO A 338 30.98 24.81 26.93
N PHE A 339 30.92 23.81 27.80
CA PHE A 339 32.02 23.32 28.62
C PHE A 339 32.87 22.20 27.97
N LEU A 340 32.50 21.73 26.76
CA LEU A 340 33.27 20.77 25.96
C LEU A 340 33.68 21.40 24.64
N ASP A 341 34.96 21.73 24.49
CA ASP A 341 35.51 22.26 23.23
C ASP A 341 35.81 21.12 22.25
N LEU A 342 34.77 20.65 21.57
CA LEU A 342 34.86 19.56 20.59
C LEU A 342 35.45 20.03 19.23
N GLY A 343 35.71 21.32 19.06
CA GLY A 343 36.12 21.91 17.78
C GLY A 343 35.00 21.92 16.74
N VAL A 344 35.32 22.42 15.54
CA VAL A 344 34.42 22.41 14.38
C VAL A 344 34.82 21.25 13.47
N GLU A 345 33.86 20.38 13.17
CA GLU A 345 34.04 19.26 12.24
C GLU A 345 33.26 19.49 10.94
N GLU A 346 33.81 19.03 9.82
CA GLU A 346 33.12 19.13 8.52
C GLU A 346 31.85 18.27 8.49
N ASN A 347 31.89 17.11 9.16
CA ASN A 347 30.76 16.17 9.26
C ASN A 347 30.53 15.73 10.72
N PRO A 348 29.85 16.55 11.54
CA PRO A 348 29.61 16.24 12.95
C PRO A 348 28.99 14.86 13.22
N ALA A 349 28.08 14.41 12.35
CA ALA A 349 27.45 13.08 12.47
C ALA A 349 28.46 11.92 12.32
N LEU A 350 29.59 12.14 11.64
CA LEU A 350 30.64 11.13 11.44
C LEU A 350 31.86 11.36 12.37
N GLY A 351 31.79 12.35 13.25
CA GLY A 351 32.90 12.88 14.03
C GLY A 351 32.96 12.44 15.49
N ILE A 352 33.37 13.37 16.36
CA ILE A 352 33.45 13.21 17.81
C ILE A 352 32.04 13.33 18.40
N ARG A 353 31.35 12.19 18.49
CA ARG A 353 29.98 12.08 19.00
C ARG A 353 29.82 10.85 19.90
N GLY A 354 28.90 10.93 20.86
CA GLY A 354 28.50 9.80 21.70
C GLY A 354 29.65 9.30 22.58
N LEU A 355 29.90 7.99 22.57
CA LEU A 355 30.97 7.38 23.38
C LEU A 355 32.35 8.02 23.13
N ARG A 356 32.61 8.52 21.92
CA ARG A 356 33.89 9.13 21.53
C ARG A 356 34.16 10.47 22.22
N VAL A 357 33.14 11.15 22.72
CA VAL A 357 33.32 12.32 23.60
C VAL A 357 34.09 11.92 24.85
N GLY A 358 33.81 10.74 25.41
CA GLY A 358 34.53 10.19 26.55
C GLY A 358 35.99 9.82 26.25
N THR A 359 36.38 9.69 24.98
CA THR A 359 37.78 9.51 24.60
C THR A 359 38.57 10.82 24.68
N VAL A 360 37.91 11.95 24.36
CA VAL A 360 38.52 13.29 24.40
C VAL A 360 38.41 13.90 25.79
N TYR A 361 37.27 13.68 26.46
CA TYR A 361 36.95 14.18 27.80
C TYR A 361 36.52 13.02 28.72
N PRO A 362 37.49 12.21 29.22
CA PRO A 362 37.20 11.01 30.02
C PRO A 362 36.36 11.27 31.27
N ASP A 363 36.60 12.41 31.94
CA ASP A 363 35.91 12.77 33.17
C ASP A 363 34.39 12.90 32.97
N THR A 364 33.93 13.31 31.78
CA THR A 364 32.49 13.41 31.48
C THR A 364 31.79 12.06 31.61
N LEU A 365 32.38 11.02 31.02
CA LEU A 365 31.83 9.67 31.08
C LEU A 365 31.97 9.06 32.49
N ILE A 366 33.12 9.26 33.13
CA ILE A 366 33.39 8.74 34.48
C ILE A 366 32.40 9.33 35.49
N SER A 367 32.26 10.67 35.52
CA SER A 367 31.32 11.35 36.42
C SER A 367 29.87 10.94 36.16
N GLN A 368 29.49 10.73 34.89
CA GLN A 368 28.15 10.25 34.56
C GLN A 368 27.90 8.84 35.09
N LEU A 369 28.86 7.92 34.94
CA LEU A 369 28.75 6.56 35.46
C LEU A 369 28.69 6.52 36.98
N ASP A 370 29.51 7.32 37.67
CA ASP A 370 29.48 7.44 39.14
C ASP A 370 28.11 7.98 39.61
N ALA A 371 27.55 8.99 38.92
CA ALA A 371 26.23 9.55 39.22
C ALA A 371 25.09 8.54 38.99
N LEU A 372 25.15 7.78 37.90
CA LEU A 372 24.16 6.74 37.58
C LEU A 372 24.19 5.62 38.62
N ALA A 373 25.38 5.15 39.02
CA ALA A 373 25.53 4.13 40.05
C ALA A 373 24.97 4.63 41.40
N ALA A 374 25.25 5.87 41.79
CA ALA A 374 24.69 6.48 42.99
C ALA A 374 23.15 6.56 42.94
N ALA A 375 22.60 7.02 41.81
CA ALA A 375 21.15 7.15 41.63
C ALA A 375 20.42 5.80 41.61
N GLY A 376 20.96 4.79 40.93
CA GLY A 376 20.37 3.44 40.90
C GLY A 376 20.32 2.79 42.28
N ASN A 377 21.40 2.92 43.06
CA ASN A 377 21.45 2.43 44.44
C ASN A 377 20.45 3.14 45.36
N ALA A 378 20.20 4.43 45.14
CA ALA A 378 19.30 5.23 45.97
C ALA A 378 17.81 4.93 45.71
N THR A 379 17.45 4.58 44.47
CA THR A 379 16.03 4.42 44.06
C THR A 379 15.56 2.97 44.01
N GLY A 380 16.47 2.01 43.88
CA GLY A 380 16.12 0.59 43.74
C GLY A 380 15.51 0.23 42.38
N ALA A 381 15.67 1.09 41.35
CA ALA A 381 15.39 0.73 39.96
C ALA A 381 16.41 -0.30 39.46
N ASP A 382 16.00 -1.21 38.57
CA ASP A 382 16.91 -2.13 37.89
C ASP A 382 17.65 -1.37 36.78
N LEU A 383 18.79 -0.78 37.14
CA LEU A 383 19.59 0.11 36.29
C LEU A 383 20.42 -0.66 35.27
N TRP A 384 20.17 -0.38 34.00
CA TRP A 384 20.94 -0.86 32.86
C TRP A 384 21.56 0.34 32.16
N VAL A 385 22.83 0.28 31.78
CA VAL A 385 23.51 1.41 31.12
C VAL A 385 24.05 0.98 29.76
N MET A 386 23.89 1.82 28.75
CA MET A 386 24.44 1.58 27.41
C MET A 386 25.18 2.79 26.83
N ALA A 387 26.21 2.51 26.03
CA ALA A 387 26.94 3.52 25.28
C ALA A 387 26.32 3.74 23.88
N PRO A 388 26.16 5.00 23.43
CA PRO A 388 25.85 5.34 22.04
C PRO A 388 27.09 5.27 21.13
N MET A 389 26.90 5.21 19.82
CA MET A 389 27.93 5.34 18.77
C MET A 389 29.08 4.31 18.85
N VAL A 390 28.86 3.15 19.46
CA VAL A 390 29.81 2.04 19.44
C VAL A 390 29.95 1.53 18.01
N ALA A 391 31.18 1.40 17.52
CA ALA A 391 31.48 0.91 16.18
C ALA A 391 32.30 -0.40 16.19
N THR A 392 33.07 -0.63 17.25
CA THR A 392 34.01 -1.76 17.34
C THR A 392 33.83 -2.59 18.62
N ALA A 393 34.32 -3.83 18.60
CA ALA A 393 34.33 -4.70 19.78
C ALA A 393 35.25 -4.17 20.90
N ASP A 394 36.36 -3.52 20.54
CA ASP A 394 37.28 -2.92 21.51
C ASP A 394 36.61 -1.75 22.25
N GLU A 395 35.93 -0.85 21.55
CA GLU A 395 35.13 0.21 22.19
C GLU A 395 34.05 -0.37 23.14
N ALA A 396 33.37 -1.44 22.71
CA ALA A 396 32.36 -2.11 23.54
C ALA A 396 32.98 -2.73 24.80
N LYS A 397 34.15 -3.36 24.66
CA LYS A 397 34.90 -3.95 25.77
C LYS A 397 35.38 -2.89 26.76
N ASP A 398 36.04 -1.85 26.28
CA ASP A 398 36.59 -0.79 27.12
C ASP A 398 35.49 -0.07 27.91
N PHE A 399 34.35 0.22 27.25
CA PHE A 399 33.19 0.78 27.93
C PHE A 399 32.62 -0.18 28.98
N ALA A 400 32.51 -1.48 28.67
CA ALA A 400 31.99 -2.48 29.60
C ALA A 400 32.86 -2.64 30.85
N GLU A 401 34.18 -2.65 30.68
CA GLU A 401 35.15 -2.70 31.79
C GLU A 401 35.06 -1.44 32.65
N LEU A 402 35.00 -0.26 32.01
CA LEU A 402 34.85 1.01 32.72
C LEU A 402 33.53 1.07 33.51
N ALA A 403 32.39 0.81 32.88
CA ALA A 403 31.09 0.88 33.54
C ALA A 403 30.98 -0.10 34.72
N ARG A 404 31.46 -1.34 34.56
CA ARG A 404 31.48 -2.33 35.64
C ARG A 404 32.40 -1.91 36.79
N SER A 405 33.55 -1.29 36.48
CA SER A 405 34.46 -0.76 37.52
C SER A 405 33.82 0.33 38.38
N ARG A 406 32.79 1.02 37.86
CA ARG A 406 32.00 2.05 38.57
C ARG A 406 30.74 1.52 39.25
N GLY A 407 30.52 0.21 39.27
CA GLY A 407 29.40 -0.42 39.97
C GLY A 407 28.14 -0.59 39.13
N ILE A 408 28.21 -0.43 37.80
CA ILE A 408 27.09 -0.75 36.91
C ILE A 408 27.00 -2.26 36.71
N GLY A 409 25.85 -2.84 37.06
CA GLY A 409 25.63 -4.29 36.99
C GLY A 409 25.31 -4.82 35.59
N LYS A 410 24.56 -4.06 34.79
CA LYS A 410 24.13 -4.45 33.43
C LYS A 410 24.60 -3.42 32.41
N VAL A 411 25.48 -3.85 31.50
CA VAL A 411 26.10 -2.96 30.52
C VAL A 411 25.77 -3.39 29.10
N GLY A 412 25.40 -2.45 28.25
CA GLY A 412 25.08 -2.70 26.84
C GLY A 412 25.63 -1.62 25.92
N ALA A 413 25.22 -1.69 24.65
CA ALA A 413 25.54 -0.68 23.65
C ALA A 413 24.35 -0.44 22.73
N MET A 414 24.29 0.77 22.19
CA MET A 414 23.41 1.07 21.07
C MET A 414 24.06 0.59 19.77
N ILE A 415 23.35 -0.25 19.02
CA ILE A 415 23.75 -0.68 17.68
C ILE A 415 23.09 0.26 16.68
N GLU A 416 23.84 1.29 16.32
CA GLU A 416 23.38 2.34 15.42
C GLU A 416 24.40 2.68 14.34
N VAL A 417 25.59 2.07 14.39
CA VAL A 417 26.61 2.14 13.35
C VAL A 417 26.58 0.83 12.54
N PRO A 418 26.58 0.85 11.20
CA PRO A 418 26.53 -0.37 10.38
C PRO A 418 27.66 -1.36 10.70
N ALA A 419 28.86 -0.85 11.01
CA ALA A 419 29.99 -1.68 11.45
C ALA A 419 29.67 -2.50 12.71
N ALA A 420 28.94 -1.91 13.67
CA ALA A 420 28.53 -2.60 14.88
C ALA A 420 27.46 -3.65 14.61
N ALA A 421 26.55 -3.42 13.65
CA ALA A 421 25.58 -4.43 13.25
C ALA A 421 26.26 -5.63 12.56
N LEU A 422 27.20 -5.37 11.64
CA LEU A 422 27.99 -6.40 10.95
C LEU A 422 28.86 -7.22 11.90
N ARG A 423 29.34 -6.62 12.99
CA ARG A 423 30.20 -7.24 14.02
C ARG A 423 29.48 -7.47 15.35
N ALA A 424 28.14 -7.55 15.32
CA ALA A 424 27.32 -7.65 16.53
C ALA A 424 27.71 -8.85 17.41
N LYS A 425 28.14 -9.95 16.80
CA LYS A 425 28.62 -11.14 17.52
C LYS A 425 29.80 -10.84 18.44
N ASP A 426 30.83 -10.15 17.94
CA ASP A 426 32.03 -9.84 18.72
C ASP A 426 31.71 -8.78 19.80
N ILE A 427 30.90 -7.79 19.45
CA ILE A 427 30.44 -6.76 20.40
C ILE A 427 29.67 -7.40 21.56
N LEU A 428 28.79 -8.36 21.26
CA LEU A 428 28.02 -9.07 22.26
C LEU A 428 28.88 -9.98 23.15
N GLU A 429 30.13 -10.30 22.84
CA GLU A 429 30.99 -11.07 23.75
C GLU A 429 31.25 -10.30 25.06
N HIS A 430 31.27 -8.97 25.01
CA HIS A 430 31.64 -8.11 26.14
C HIS A 430 30.43 -7.53 26.91
N LEU A 431 29.26 -7.49 26.28
CA LEU A 431 28.06 -6.79 26.75
C LEU A 431 27.00 -7.75 27.31
N ASP A 432 26.09 -7.25 28.13
CA ASP A 432 24.92 -7.99 28.64
C ASP A 432 23.72 -7.91 27.70
N PHE A 433 23.62 -6.86 26.88
CA PHE A 433 22.53 -6.60 25.95
C PHE A 433 22.92 -5.59 24.88
N VAL A 434 22.09 -5.45 23.86
CA VAL A 434 22.19 -4.37 22.86
C VAL A 434 20.82 -3.76 22.58
N SER A 435 20.79 -2.50 22.16
CA SER A 435 19.58 -1.84 21.67
C SER A 435 19.84 -1.18 20.32
N ILE A 436 18.97 -1.37 19.34
CA ILE A 436 19.14 -0.83 18.01
C ILE A 436 18.57 0.59 17.96
N GLY A 437 19.42 1.54 17.57
CA GLY A 437 19.05 2.92 17.27
C GLY A 437 18.75 3.07 15.78
N THR A 438 17.54 2.72 15.34
CA THR A 438 17.22 2.67 13.90
C THR A 438 17.37 4.00 13.18
N ASN A 439 17.20 5.13 13.87
CA ASN A 439 17.32 6.44 13.24
C ASN A 439 18.76 6.70 12.76
N ASP A 440 19.76 6.40 13.59
CA ASP A 440 21.18 6.56 13.26
C ASP A 440 21.61 5.42 12.33
N LEU A 441 21.11 4.19 12.55
CA LEU A 441 21.38 3.06 11.67
C LEU A 441 20.93 3.34 10.23
N SER A 442 19.72 3.84 10.02
CA SER A 442 19.23 4.21 8.68
C SER A 442 20.06 5.33 8.05
N GLN A 443 20.39 6.38 8.82
CA GLN A 443 21.21 7.49 8.36
C GLN A 443 22.57 7.02 7.84
N TYR A 444 23.30 6.21 8.61
CA TYR A 444 24.62 5.74 8.20
C TYR A 444 24.59 4.63 7.15
N THR A 445 23.55 3.78 7.15
CA THR A 445 23.39 2.71 6.15
C THR A 445 23.07 3.30 4.77
N CYS A 446 22.18 4.30 4.72
CA CYS A 446 21.76 4.94 3.49
C CYS A 446 22.63 6.15 3.12
N ALA A 447 23.54 6.57 3.99
CA ALA A 447 24.40 7.76 3.85
C ALA A 447 23.59 9.05 3.61
N VAL A 448 22.53 9.26 4.39
CA VAL A 448 21.62 10.40 4.25
C VAL A 448 21.46 11.12 5.58
N ASP A 449 21.73 12.43 5.58
CA ASP A 449 21.43 13.30 6.71
C ASP A 449 19.92 13.44 6.90
N ARG A 450 19.45 13.32 8.15
CA ARG A 450 18.03 13.50 8.51
C ARG A 450 17.52 14.91 8.26
N MET A 451 18.41 15.89 8.25
CA MET A 451 18.09 17.29 7.94
C MET A 451 17.91 17.53 6.44
N ALA A 452 18.31 16.58 5.58
CA ALA A 452 18.11 16.66 4.14
C ALA A 452 16.68 16.24 3.76
N GLY A 453 15.71 17.14 3.94
CA GLY A 453 14.29 16.86 3.69
C GLY A 453 13.96 16.26 2.31
N GLY A 454 14.69 16.65 1.27
CA GLY A 454 14.52 16.09 -0.10
C GLY A 454 14.94 14.63 -0.28
N LEU A 455 15.57 14.01 0.74
CA LEU A 455 16.04 12.63 0.73
C LEU A 455 15.35 11.76 1.79
N ALA A 456 14.30 12.26 2.45
CA ALA A 456 13.64 11.58 3.57
C ALA A 456 13.12 10.16 3.23
N GLN A 457 12.77 9.89 1.97
CA GLN A 457 12.37 8.56 1.47
C GLN A 457 13.46 7.49 1.63
N LEU A 458 14.74 7.88 1.64
CA LEU A 458 15.86 6.96 1.85
C LEU A 458 16.01 6.55 3.33
N LEU A 459 15.37 7.27 4.25
CA LEU A 459 15.41 7.02 5.70
C LEU A 459 14.21 6.22 6.21
N ASP A 460 13.40 5.67 5.30
CA ASP A 460 12.27 4.80 5.65
C ASP A 460 12.74 3.58 6.47
N PRO A 461 12.15 3.29 7.64
CA PRO A 461 12.57 2.15 8.46
C PRO A 461 12.29 0.78 7.80
N TRP A 462 11.47 0.73 6.73
CA TRP A 462 11.22 -0.45 5.92
C TRP A 462 12.26 -0.69 4.82
N GLN A 463 13.35 0.09 4.77
CA GLN A 463 14.44 -0.15 3.84
C GLN A 463 15.03 -1.57 4.03
N PRO A 464 15.04 -2.43 2.99
CA PRO A 464 15.50 -3.82 3.12
C PRO A 464 16.91 -3.95 3.71
N ALA A 465 17.83 -3.05 3.33
CA ALA A 465 19.20 -3.02 3.85
C ALA A 465 19.26 -2.77 5.37
N VAL A 466 18.37 -1.92 5.90
CA VAL A 466 18.28 -1.66 7.35
C VAL A 466 17.69 -2.88 8.05
N LEU A 467 16.66 -3.50 7.48
CA LEU A 467 16.06 -4.73 8.01
C LEU A 467 17.06 -5.90 8.03
N ASP A 468 17.92 -6.01 7.03
CA ASP A 468 19.00 -7.00 6.99
C ASP A 468 20.00 -6.81 8.13
N LEU A 469 20.41 -5.56 8.40
CA LEU A 469 21.30 -5.26 9.54
C LEU A 469 20.63 -5.59 10.88
N ILE A 470 19.34 -5.28 11.03
CA ILE A 470 18.55 -5.65 12.22
C ILE A 470 18.50 -7.18 12.37
N ALA A 471 18.30 -7.93 11.27
CA ALA A 471 18.31 -9.40 11.27
C ALA A 471 19.64 -9.96 11.77
N MET A 472 20.77 -9.38 11.34
CA MET A 472 22.10 -9.81 11.78
C MET A 472 22.30 -9.60 13.28
N VAL A 473 21.85 -8.46 13.81
CA VAL A 473 21.93 -8.17 15.25
C VAL A 473 21.03 -9.10 16.05
N GLY A 474 19.78 -9.32 15.59
CA GLY A 474 18.84 -10.24 16.22
C GLY A 474 19.37 -11.67 16.28
N GLN A 475 19.96 -12.15 15.18
CA GLN A 475 20.61 -13.47 15.16
C GLN A 475 21.82 -13.53 16.11
N ALA A 476 22.68 -12.51 16.13
CA ALA A 476 23.81 -12.46 17.04
C ALA A 476 23.38 -12.47 18.52
N GLY A 477 22.29 -11.76 18.85
CA GLY A 477 21.68 -11.80 20.18
C GLY A 477 21.15 -13.18 20.55
N ALA A 478 20.44 -13.84 19.63
CA ALA A 478 19.94 -15.20 19.82
C ALA A 478 21.08 -16.20 20.04
N ASP A 479 22.14 -16.14 19.23
CA ASP A 479 23.33 -17.00 19.35
C ASP A 479 24.05 -16.80 20.69
N ALA A 480 24.11 -15.56 21.18
CA ALA A 480 24.73 -15.22 22.46
C ALA A 480 23.81 -15.43 23.68
N GLY A 481 22.52 -15.71 23.47
CA GLY A 481 21.51 -15.74 24.53
C GLY A 481 21.30 -14.39 25.23
N LYS A 482 21.50 -13.28 24.51
CA LYS A 482 21.46 -11.91 25.04
C LYS A 482 20.32 -11.11 24.40
N PRO A 483 19.58 -10.30 25.18
CA PRO A 483 18.44 -9.56 24.67
C PRO A 483 18.87 -8.46 23.69
N VAL A 484 18.11 -8.36 22.61
CA VAL A 484 18.20 -7.30 21.59
C VAL A 484 16.96 -6.43 21.69
N GLY A 485 17.16 -5.13 21.90
CA GLY A 485 16.09 -4.14 21.88
C GLY A 485 16.06 -3.30 20.61
N VAL A 486 14.97 -2.57 20.38
CA VAL A 486 14.90 -1.45 19.44
C VAL A 486 14.33 -0.26 20.21
N CYS A 487 15.03 0.88 20.18
CA CYS A 487 14.59 2.12 20.82
C CYS A 487 14.45 3.30 19.86
N GLY A 488 14.70 3.07 18.57
CA GLY A 488 14.38 4.01 17.51
C GLY A 488 12.87 4.08 17.24
N GLU A 489 12.46 5.06 16.43
CA GLU A 489 11.04 5.36 16.22
C GLU A 489 10.27 4.22 15.54
N SER A 490 10.99 3.35 14.83
CA SER A 490 10.44 2.13 14.22
C SER A 490 9.75 1.20 15.22
N ALA A 491 10.13 1.25 16.51
CA ALA A 491 9.48 0.47 17.56
C ALA A 491 8.04 0.92 17.85
N SER A 492 7.71 2.18 17.53
CA SER A 492 6.38 2.76 17.73
C SER A 492 5.39 2.41 16.62
N ASP A 493 5.86 1.83 15.50
CA ASP A 493 5.01 1.48 14.36
C ASP A 493 4.38 0.09 14.58
N PRO A 494 3.04 0.00 14.76
CA PRO A 494 2.36 -1.29 14.89
C PRO A 494 2.56 -2.16 13.65
N LEU A 495 2.76 -1.57 12.47
CA LEU A 495 2.98 -2.36 11.26
C LEU A 495 4.32 -3.11 11.26
N LEU A 496 5.36 -2.42 11.71
CA LEU A 496 6.75 -2.86 11.68
C LEU A 496 7.17 -3.62 12.95
N ALA A 497 6.54 -3.38 14.11
CA ALA A 497 6.86 -4.06 15.35
C ALA A 497 6.89 -5.61 15.25
N PRO A 498 5.91 -6.29 14.61
CA PRO A 498 5.97 -7.73 14.39
C PRO A 498 7.15 -8.16 13.51
N VAL A 499 7.49 -7.37 12.49
CA VAL A 499 8.67 -7.63 11.64
C VAL A 499 9.94 -7.57 12.47
N LEU A 500 10.12 -6.53 13.30
CA LEU A 500 11.27 -6.42 14.20
C LEU A 500 11.39 -7.62 15.14
N VAL A 501 10.27 -8.08 15.72
CA VAL A 501 10.22 -9.29 16.55
C VAL A 501 10.60 -10.54 15.74
N GLY A 502 10.12 -10.67 14.51
CA GLY A 502 10.50 -11.74 13.58
C GLY A 502 11.98 -11.76 13.22
N LEU A 503 12.64 -10.59 13.23
CA LEU A 503 14.08 -10.44 13.04
C LEU A 503 14.91 -10.81 14.27
N GLY A 504 14.27 -11.16 15.40
CA GLY A 504 14.95 -11.57 16.64
C GLY A 504 14.99 -10.49 17.73
N VAL A 505 14.23 -9.40 17.59
CA VAL A 505 14.11 -8.37 18.63
C VAL A 505 13.24 -8.87 19.79
N THR A 506 13.71 -8.64 21.01
CA THR A 506 13.11 -9.12 22.27
C THR A 506 12.51 -8.02 23.15
N SER A 507 12.77 -6.75 22.82
CA SER A 507 12.15 -5.61 23.49
C SER A 507 11.99 -4.42 22.56
N LEU A 508 10.86 -3.71 22.66
CA LEU A 508 10.55 -2.53 21.87
C LEU A 508 10.35 -1.34 22.82
N SER A 509 11.05 -0.25 22.57
CA SER A 509 10.99 0.96 23.38
C SER A 509 10.47 2.14 22.56
N MET A 510 9.37 2.73 22.98
CA MET A 510 8.55 3.65 22.17
C MET A 510 7.94 4.79 23.00
N SER A 511 7.20 5.70 22.36
CA SER A 511 6.41 6.69 23.10
C SER A 511 5.21 6.03 23.79
N VAL A 512 4.79 6.56 24.94
CA VAL A 512 3.67 6.01 25.73
C VAL A 512 2.38 5.82 24.89
N PRO A 513 1.97 6.75 24.02
CA PRO A 513 0.76 6.57 23.20
C PRO A 513 0.80 5.37 22.25
N ALA A 514 1.99 4.92 21.82
CA ALA A 514 2.13 3.81 20.88
C ALA A 514 2.01 2.42 21.53
N LEU A 515 2.17 2.33 22.85
CA LEU A 515 2.23 1.05 23.58
C LEU A 515 1.01 0.17 23.33
N GLY A 516 -0.20 0.74 23.42
CA GLY A 516 -1.45 -0.02 23.28
C GLY A 516 -1.60 -0.63 21.87
N ALA A 517 -1.32 0.15 20.83
CA ALA A 517 -1.43 -0.30 19.44
C ALA A 517 -0.40 -1.38 19.09
N VAL A 518 0.86 -1.21 19.52
CA VAL A 518 1.90 -2.23 19.32
C VAL A 518 1.58 -3.49 20.13
N ARG A 519 1.08 -3.36 21.36
CA ARG A 519 0.67 -4.49 22.20
C ARG A 519 -0.46 -5.29 21.55
N ALA A 520 -1.52 -4.62 21.12
CA ALA A 520 -2.65 -5.25 20.43
C ALA A 520 -2.19 -5.99 19.18
N GLN A 521 -1.31 -5.37 18.39
CA GLN A 521 -0.81 -5.97 17.18
C GLN A 521 0.04 -7.22 17.44
N LEU A 522 0.98 -7.18 18.40
CA LEU A 522 1.78 -8.35 18.74
C LEU A 522 0.89 -9.47 19.31
N ALA A 523 -0.06 -9.15 20.17
CA ALA A 523 -0.99 -10.12 20.76
C ALA A 523 -1.90 -10.82 19.74
N SER A 524 -2.03 -10.28 18.52
CA SER A 524 -2.80 -10.88 17.43
C SER A 524 -2.02 -11.87 16.56
N LEU A 525 -0.69 -11.96 16.69
CA LEU A 525 0.17 -12.72 15.77
C LEU A 525 1.03 -13.75 16.52
N ASP A 526 1.26 -14.93 15.93
CA ASP A 526 2.26 -15.88 16.43
C ASP A 526 3.67 -15.46 16.00
N LEU A 527 4.69 -15.88 16.75
CA LEU A 527 6.09 -15.61 16.40
C LEU A 527 6.47 -16.14 15.00
N ALA A 528 5.88 -17.27 14.58
CA ALA A 528 6.11 -17.81 13.22
C ALA A 528 5.67 -16.81 12.14
N VAL A 529 4.48 -16.21 12.29
CA VAL A 529 3.98 -15.18 11.36
C VAL A 529 4.86 -13.95 11.37
N CYS A 530 5.33 -13.51 12.55
CA CYS A 530 6.30 -12.42 12.65
C CYS A 530 7.58 -12.70 11.83
N LYS A 531 8.09 -13.94 11.85
CA LYS A 531 9.27 -14.36 11.07
C LYS A 531 8.99 -14.38 9.57
N ASP A 532 7.81 -14.84 9.15
CA ASP A 532 7.41 -14.84 7.72
C ASP A 532 7.27 -13.40 7.20
N MET A 533 6.65 -12.52 7.99
CA MET A 533 6.58 -11.08 7.69
C MET A 533 7.98 -10.46 7.56
N ALA A 534 8.90 -10.84 8.44
CA ALA A 534 10.29 -10.39 8.37
C ALA A 534 11.02 -10.89 7.12
N ALA A 535 10.80 -12.15 6.73
CA ALA A 535 11.37 -12.70 5.49
C ALA A 535 10.81 -12.00 4.25
N ALA A 536 9.50 -11.76 4.19
CA ALA A 536 8.85 -11.05 3.10
C ALA A 536 9.34 -9.60 2.99
N ALA A 537 9.44 -8.88 4.12
CA ALA A 537 9.91 -7.49 4.14
C ALA A 537 11.38 -7.37 3.67
N ARG A 538 12.22 -8.35 4.02
CA ARG A 538 13.62 -8.42 3.53
C ARG A 538 13.73 -8.82 2.06
N GLY A 539 12.81 -9.64 1.56
CA GLY A 539 12.76 -10.07 0.17
C GLY A 539 12.22 -9.02 -0.80
N ALA A 540 11.66 -7.93 -0.28
CA ALA A 540 11.11 -6.82 -1.07
C ALA A 540 12.22 -5.98 -1.73
N ARG A 541 11.91 -5.35 -2.87
CA ARG A 541 12.86 -4.48 -3.58
C ARG A 541 12.91 -3.07 -3.01
N ASN A 542 11.88 -2.65 -2.28
CA ASN A 542 11.71 -1.31 -1.75
C ASN A 542 10.77 -1.31 -0.54
N PRO A 543 10.73 -0.22 0.25
CA PRO A 543 9.84 -0.08 1.41
C PRO A 543 8.35 -0.30 1.12
N ILE A 544 7.87 0.08 -0.07
CA ILE A 544 6.45 -0.02 -0.46
C ILE A 544 6.06 -1.50 -0.59
N GLU A 545 6.85 -2.28 -1.33
CA GLU A 545 6.68 -3.72 -1.46
C GLU A 545 6.79 -4.42 -0.09
N GLY A 546 7.74 -4.00 0.75
CA GLY A 546 7.91 -4.53 2.11
C GLY A 546 6.66 -4.37 2.96
N ARG A 547 6.02 -3.19 2.92
CA ARG A 547 4.74 -2.91 3.59
C ARG A 547 3.57 -3.68 2.98
N ALA A 548 3.58 -3.90 1.66
CA ALA A 548 2.52 -4.63 0.95
C ALA A 548 2.54 -6.13 1.24
N GLY A 549 3.73 -6.74 1.41
CA GLY A 549 3.89 -8.17 1.73
C GLY A 549 3.17 -8.60 3.02
N ARG A 550 3.06 -7.68 4.00
CA ARG A 550 2.25 -7.89 5.22
C ARG A 550 0.76 -8.15 4.93
N ARG A 551 0.17 -7.53 3.91
CA ARG A 551 -1.28 -7.62 3.63
C ARG A 551 -1.69 -8.98 3.05
N ALA A 552 -0.74 -9.75 2.51
CA ALA A 552 -1.00 -11.06 1.92
C ALA A 552 -1.01 -12.21 2.96
N ASP A 553 -0.33 -12.05 4.11
CA ASP A 553 -0.12 -13.12 5.10
C ASP A 553 -0.84 -12.93 6.45
N SER A 554 -1.38 -11.73 6.73
CA SER A 554 -2.03 -11.44 8.02
C SER A 554 -3.43 -12.06 8.21
N ARG A 555 -3.84 -13.03 7.39
CA ARG A 555 -5.12 -13.75 7.53
C ARG A 555 -4.99 -15.16 8.15
N VAL A 556 -3.77 -15.65 8.39
CA VAL A 556 -3.49 -17.04 8.83
C VAL A 556 -3.56 -17.22 10.37
N GLY A 557 -3.94 -16.20 11.15
CA GLY A 557 -3.83 -16.28 12.60
C GLY A 557 -4.89 -15.54 13.40
N MET A 558 -6.13 -16.06 13.48
CA MET A 558 -7.02 -15.84 14.65
C MET A 558 -8.16 -16.88 14.72
N SER A 559 -8.01 -17.88 15.59
CA SER A 559 -9.06 -18.69 16.22
C SER A 559 -8.88 -18.49 17.73
N THR A 560 -9.86 -18.29 18.62
CA THR A 560 -11.33 -18.32 18.60
C THR A 560 -11.80 -17.61 19.87
N SER A 561 -12.69 -16.61 19.77
CA SER A 561 -13.90 -16.42 20.61
C SER A 561 -14.34 -14.94 20.57
N GLY A 562 -15.39 -14.66 19.79
CA GLY A 562 -16.09 -13.36 19.78
C GLY A 562 -15.85 -12.50 18.55
N SER A 563 -16.41 -12.93 17.40
CA SER A 563 -16.71 -12.10 16.22
C SER A 563 -15.51 -11.42 15.51
N ALA A 564 -14.78 -12.19 14.71
CA ALA A 564 -14.39 -11.66 13.40
C ALA A 564 -15.55 -11.98 12.44
N ALA A 565 -15.77 -11.17 11.43
CA ALA A 565 -16.09 -11.79 10.15
C ALA A 565 -14.86 -11.70 9.23
N VAL A 566 -13.70 -12.15 9.74
CA VAL A 566 -12.87 -13.05 8.94
C VAL A 566 -13.70 -14.33 8.94
N GLY A 567 -14.32 -14.64 7.80
CA GLY A 567 -15.11 -15.87 7.71
C GLY A 567 -14.24 -17.06 8.10
N ASP A 568 -14.81 -18.03 8.80
CA ASP A 568 -14.18 -19.34 8.95
C ASP A 568 -13.69 -19.81 7.57
N PRO A 569 -12.53 -20.51 7.48
CA PRO A 569 -12.08 -21.07 6.22
C PRO A 569 -13.24 -21.81 5.55
N ILE A 570 -13.56 -21.45 4.31
CA ILE A 570 -14.72 -22.01 3.64
C ILE A 570 -14.35 -23.44 3.28
N VAL A 571 -14.88 -24.39 4.05
CA VAL A 571 -14.76 -25.83 3.76
C VAL A 571 -15.95 -26.22 2.90
N LEU A 572 -15.69 -26.62 1.67
CA LEU A 572 -16.67 -27.17 0.74
C LEU A 572 -16.48 -28.68 0.66
N ARG A 573 -17.57 -29.45 0.72
CA ARG A 573 -17.55 -30.90 0.55
C ARG A 573 -18.58 -31.36 -0.47
N GLY A 574 -18.12 -32.14 -1.44
CA GLY A 574 -18.94 -32.65 -2.54
C GLY A 574 -18.12 -33.48 -3.52
N THR A 575 -18.59 -33.60 -4.75
CA THR A 575 -17.79 -34.14 -5.86
C THR A 575 -16.89 -33.04 -6.41
N VAL A 576 -15.58 -33.12 -6.17
CA VAL A 576 -14.60 -32.15 -6.64
C VAL A 576 -14.13 -32.53 -8.04
N ILE A 577 -14.16 -31.59 -8.97
CA ILE A 577 -13.71 -31.72 -10.37
C ILE A 577 -12.70 -30.62 -10.66
N GLY A 578 -11.68 -30.90 -11.47
CA GLY A 578 -10.62 -29.93 -11.78
C GLY A 578 -9.50 -29.85 -10.74
N SER A 579 -9.37 -30.85 -9.86
CA SER A 579 -8.18 -30.98 -8.99
C SER A 579 -7.02 -31.65 -9.73
N PRO A 580 -5.75 -31.43 -9.31
CA PRO A 580 -4.60 -32.16 -9.84
C PRO A 580 -4.69 -33.69 -9.66
N ALA A 581 -5.44 -34.17 -8.67
CA ALA A 581 -5.70 -35.59 -8.44
C ALA A 581 -6.86 -36.14 -9.29
N GLY A 582 -7.40 -35.33 -10.22
CA GLY A 582 -8.59 -35.66 -10.99
C GLY A 582 -9.88 -35.48 -10.19
N LYS A 583 -10.90 -36.27 -10.51
CA LYS A 583 -12.19 -36.23 -9.84
C LYS A 583 -12.15 -36.93 -8.49
N ILE A 584 -12.67 -36.26 -7.47
CA ILE A 584 -12.75 -36.78 -6.10
C ILE A 584 -14.22 -36.84 -5.69
N HIS A 585 -14.79 -38.05 -5.58
CA HIS A 585 -16.22 -38.26 -5.33
C HIS A 585 -16.72 -37.79 -3.96
N ASP A 586 -15.86 -37.80 -2.96
CA ASP A 586 -16.09 -37.24 -1.62
C ASP A 586 -14.90 -36.34 -1.29
N GLY A 587 -14.78 -35.27 -2.07
CA GLY A 587 -13.68 -34.34 -1.99
C GLY A 587 -13.99 -33.16 -1.07
N VAL A 588 -12.94 -32.61 -0.50
CA VAL A 588 -12.97 -31.38 0.29
C VAL A 588 -12.10 -30.33 -0.40
N VAL A 589 -12.59 -29.11 -0.44
CA VAL A 589 -11.82 -27.92 -0.82
C VAL A 589 -11.88 -26.95 0.35
N VAL A 590 -10.72 -26.53 0.84
CA VAL A 590 -10.61 -25.52 1.89
C VAL A 590 -10.10 -24.24 1.26
N VAL A 591 -10.86 -23.18 1.46
CA VAL A 591 -10.50 -21.83 1.05
C VAL A 591 -10.09 -21.06 2.29
N ASP A 592 -8.89 -20.49 2.25
CA ASP A 592 -8.38 -19.60 3.27
C ASP A 592 -8.03 -18.24 2.64
N GLY A 593 -8.75 -17.20 3.07
CA GLY A 593 -8.70 -15.89 2.45
C GLY A 593 -9.06 -15.96 0.96
N GLU A 594 -8.07 -15.71 0.10
CA GLU A 594 -8.25 -15.61 -1.35
C GLU A 594 -7.71 -16.83 -2.12
N LYS A 595 -7.17 -17.83 -1.40
CA LYS A 595 -6.50 -18.99 -1.99
C LYS A 595 -7.11 -20.30 -1.52
N ILE A 596 -6.92 -21.32 -2.34
CA ILE A 596 -7.18 -22.71 -1.95
C ILE A 596 -6.02 -23.16 -1.07
N SER A 597 -6.29 -23.45 0.20
CA SER A 597 -5.29 -23.89 1.17
C SER A 597 -5.21 -25.41 1.26
N TRP A 598 -6.27 -26.12 0.87
CA TRP A 598 -6.30 -27.59 0.87
C TRP A 598 -7.29 -28.14 -0.16
N VAL A 599 -6.95 -29.25 -0.81
CA VAL A 599 -7.84 -30.02 -1.70
C VAL A 599 -7.45 -31.50 -1.68
N GLY A 600 -8.44 -32.39 -1.64
CA GLY A 600 -8.21 -33.84 -1.51
C GLY A 600 -9.46 -34.60 -1.08
N SER A 601 -9.32 -35.87 -0.69
CA SER A 601 -10.45 -36.66 -0.21
C SER A 601 -10.84 -36.30 1.23
N ALA A 602 -12.12 -36.41 1.57
CA ALA A 602 -12.59 -36.18 2.94
C ALA A 602 -11.85 -37.07 3.97
N ALA A 603 -11.46 -38.28 3.58
CA ALA A 603 -10.69 -39.19 4.44
C ALA A 603 -9.27 -38.65 4.70
N ASP A 604 -8.59 -38.16 3.66
CA ASP A 604 -7.25 -37.57 3.80
C ASP A 604 -7.28 -36.30 4.65
N TYR A 605 -8.32 -35.46 4.47
CA TYR A 605 -8.51 -34.24 5.25
C TYR A 605 -8.64 -34.53 6.74
N VAL A 606 -9.51 -35.50 7.09
CA VAL A 606 -9.71 -35.91 8.49
C VAL A 606 -8.44 -36.50 9.09
N ALA A 607 -7.65 -37.24 8.31
CA ALA A 607 -6.39 -37.82 8.77
C ALA A 607 -5.30 -36.75 8.99
N SER A 608 -5.23 -35.72 8.15
CA SER A 608 -4.22 -34.65 8.24
C SER A 608 -4.60 -33.51 9.17
N THR A 609 -5.88 -33.36 9.52
CA THR A 609 -6.41 -32.17 10.21
C THR A 609 -7.45 -32.56 11.28
N PRO A 610 -7.04 -33.24 12.37
CA PRO A 610 -7.95 -33.94 13.29
C PRO A 610 -8.82 -33.05 14.19
N VAL A 611 -8.80 -31.72 14.03
CA VAL A 611 -9.49 -30.73 14.89
C VAL A 611 -10.56 -29.92 14.14
N VAL A 612 -10.75 -30.13 12.82
CA VAL A 612 -11.70 -29.32 12.01
C VAL A 612 -12.99 -30.08 11.70
N VAL A 613 -14.13 -29.39 11.84
CA VAL A 613 -15.46 -29.89 11.46
C VAL A 613 -15.58 -29.86 9.93
N ILE A 614 -15.63 -31.04 9.31
CA ILE A 614 -15.96 -31.18 7.89
C ILE A 614 -17.49 -31.12 7.70
N PRO A 615 -18.02 -30.38 6.69
CA PRO A 615 -19.43 -30.41 6.37
C PRO A 615 -19.94 -31.82 6.08
N GLU A 616 -21.25 -32.04 6.25
CA GLU A 616 -21.89 -33.26 5.76
C GLU A 616 -21.70 -33.39 4.25
N ARG A 617 -21.56 -34.63 3.77
CA ARG A 617 -21.45 -34.87 2.33
C ARG A 617 -22.74 -34.43 1.65
N THR A 618 -22.60 -33.55 0.67
CA THR A 618 -23.71 -33.11 -0.19
C THR A 618 -23.60 -33.74 -1.57
N ASP A 619 -24.68 -33.62 -2.36
CA ASP A 619 -24.67 -33.99 -3.78
C ASP A 619 -24.09 -32.88 -4.68
N ALA A 620 -23.46 -31.85 -4.08
CA ALA A 620 -22.88 -30.75 -4.83
C ALA A 620 -21.70 -31.20 -5.69
N VAL A 621 -21.54 -30.56 -6.84
CA VAL A 621 -20.35 -30.61 -7.67
C VAL A 621 -19.57 -29.32 -7.45
N ILE A 622 -18.29 -29.44 -7.14
CA ILE A 622 -17.38 -28.32 -6.86
C ILE A 622 -16.34 -28.29 -7.97
N MET A 623 -16.25 -27.18 -8.69
CA MET A 623 -15.35 -27.01 -9.84
C MET A 623 -14.64 -25.65 -9.79
N PRO A 624 -13.52 -25.45 -10.52
CA PRO A 624 -12.92 -24.13 -10.65
C PRO A 624 -13.94 -23.15 -11.24
N GLY A 625 -13.79 -21.87 -10.93
CA GLY A 625 -14.59 -20.82 -11.56
C GLY A 625 -14.40 -20.78 -13.08
N LEU A 626 -15.49 -20.55 -13.81
CA LEU A 626 -15.51 -20.64 -15.27
C LEU A 626 -14.80 -19.43 -15.88
N ILE A 627 -14.12 -19.65 -17.01
CA ILE A 627 -13.33 -18.63 -17.70
C ILE A 627 -13.85 -18.48 -19.13
N ASP A 628 -14.40 -17.32 -19.45
CA ASP A 628 -14.96 -17.02 -20.77
C ASP A 628 -14.03 -16.11 -21.57
N VAL A 629 -13.43 -16.65 -22.63
CA VAL A 629 -12.49 -15.89 -23.47
C VAL A 629 -13.18 -15.08 -24.57
N HIS A 630 -14.49 -15.26 -24.76
CA HIS A 630 -15.25 -14.57 -25.81
C HIS A 630 -16.69 -14.28 -25.35
N SER A 631 -16.94 -13.01 -25.00
CA SER A 631 -18.25 -12.49 -24.61
C SER A 631 -18.39 -11.03 -25.02
N HIS A 632 -19.47 -10.68 -25.71
CA HIS A 632 -19.80 -9.33 -26.15
C HIS A 632 -20.69 -8.54 -25.18
N GLY A 633 -21.26 -9.17 -24.16
CA GLY A 633 -22.08 -8.49 -23.17
C GLY A 633 -23.03 -9.40 -22.38
N ALA A 634 -23.84 -8.77 -21.52
CA ALA A 634 -24.92 -9.38 -20.75
C ALA A 634 -25.78 -8.29 -20.07
N ALA A 635 -26.93 -8.68 -19.49
CA ALA A 635 -27.74 -7.82 -18.64
C ALA A 635 -28.12 -6.46 -19.28
N GLY A 636 -28.44 -6.49 -20.58
CA GLY A 636 -28.83 -5.33 -21.37
C GLY A 636 -27.68 -4.43 -21.80
N ALA A 637 -26.42 -4.81 -21.57
CA ALA A 637 -25.23 -4.03 -21.94
C ALA A 637 -24.30 -4.84 -22.85
N GLY A 638 -23.84 -4.21 -23.94
CA GLY A 638 -22.84 -4.76 -24.85
C GLY A 638 -21.51 -4.02 -24.73
N PHE A 639 -20.41 -4.72 -24.51
CA PHE A 639 -19.06 -4.13 -24.42
C PHE A 639 -18.69 -3.24 -25.62
N PRO A 640 -19.10 -3.53 -26.87
CA PRO A 640 -18.80 -2.66 -28.02
C PRO A 640 -19.41 -1.26 -27.94
N ASN A 641 -20.54 -1.07 -27.26
CA ASN A 641 -21.35 0.14 -27.35
C ASN A 641 -21.81 0.72 -26.00
N THR A 642 -21.55 0.04 -24.89
CA THR A 642 -21.94 0.47 -23.55
C THR A 642 -20.92 1.41 -22.91
N ASP A 643 -21.28 1.97 -21.75
CA ASP A 643 -20.41 2.78 -20.89
C ASP A 643 -19.80 1.92 -19.75
N ALA A 644 -18.98 2.52 -18.89
CA ALA A 644 -18.32 1.80 -17.80
C ALA A 644 -19.32 1.10 -16.86
N ASP A 645 -20.43 1.75 -16.52
CA ASP A 645 -21.46 1.18 -15.64
C ASP A 645 -22.18 -0.01 -16.28
N GLY A 646 -22.46 0.07 -17.58
CA GLY A 646 -22.98 -1.05 -18.35
C GLY A 646 -22.03 -2.21 -18.46
N ALA A 647 -20.74 -1.95 -18.71
CA ALA A 647 -19.71 -2.98 -18.79
C ALA A 647 -19.49 -3.68 -17.44
N SER A 648 -19.41 -2.92 -16.34
CA SER A 648 -19.33 -3.48 -14.98
C SER A 648 -20.55 -4.32 -14.62
N ARG A 649 -21.75 -3.89 -15.02
CA ARG A 649 -22.99 -4.66 -14.82
C ARG A 649 -22.97 -5.99 -15.61
N ALA A 650 -22.50 -5.97 -16.86
CA ALA A 650 -22.36 -7.19 -17.66
C ALA A 650 -21.35 -8.17 -17.05
N ALA A 651 -20.19 -7.68 -16.60
CA ALA A 651 -19.16 -8.50 -15.95
C ALA A 651 -19.67 -9.10 -14.62
N ALA A 652 -20.33 -8.29 -13.77
CA ALA A 652 -20.94 -8.76 -12.53
C ALA A 652 -22.01 -9.83 -12.78
N HIS A 653 -22.83 -9.66 -13.82
CA HIS A 653 -23.85 -10.64 -14.19
C HIS A 653 -23.25 -12.02 -14.49
N HIS A 654 -22.17 -12.06 -15.27
CA HIS A 654 -21.47 -13.31 -15.58
C HIS A 654 -20.83 -13.94 -14.33
N CYS A 655 -20.22 -13.13 -13.47
CA CYS A 655 -19.65 -13.57 -12.19
C CYS A 655 -20.70 -14.20 -11.26
N GLU A 656 -21.85 -13.54 -11.08
CA GLU A 656 -22.97 -14.07 -10.30
C GLU A 656 -23.55 -15.38 -10.84
N HIS A 657 -23.20 -15.75 -12.08
CA HIS A 657 -23.66 -16.95 -12.76
C HIS A 657 -22.55 -17.97 -13.06
N GLY A 658 -21.38 -17.81 -12.46
CA GLY A 658 -20.32 -18.81 -12.41
C GLY A 658 -19.08 -18.50 -13.26
N THR A 659 -19.09 -17.44 -14.05
CA THR A 659 -17.92 -17.00 -14.82
C THR A 659 -17.07 -16.03 -13.99
N THR A 660 -16.05 -16.56 -13.33
CA THR A 660 -15.18 -15.79 -12.42
C THR A 660 -14.02 -15.09 -13.14
N GLY A 661 -13.81 -15.40 -14.42
CA GLY A 661 -12.86 -14.71 -15.27
C GLY A 661 -13.42 -14.54 -16.68
N MET A 662 -13.27 -13.36 -17.28
CA MET A 662 -13.71 -13.16 -18.66
C MET A 662 -12.90 -12.13 -19.43
N LEU A 663 -12.86 -12.28 -20.76
CA LEU A 663 -12.44 -11.23 -21.68
C LEU A 663 -13.66 -10.49 -22.24
N ALA A 664 -13.65 -9.16 -22.17
CA ALA A 664 -14.66 -8.34 -22.83
C ALA A 664 -14.33 -8.23 -24.32
N SER A 665 -15.26 -8.66 -25.18
CA SER A 665 -15.06 -8.75 -26.63
C SER A 665 -15.61 -7.54 -27.37
N LEU A 666 -14.74 -6.84 -28.10
CA LEU A 666 -15.10 -5.78 -29.03
C LEU A 666 -15.29 -6.37 -30.44
N VAL A 667 -16.24 -5.83 -31.20
CA VAL A 667 -16.44 -6.18 -32.63
C VAL A 667 -15.79 -5.12 -33.52
N SER A 668 -15.69 -5.38 -34.82
CA SER A 668 -15.25 -4.41 -35.83
C SER A 668 -16.01 -3.09 -35.68
N ALA A 669 -15.27 -1.99 -35.53
CA ALA A 669 -15.81 -0.65 -35.43
C ALA A 669 -14.80 0.37 -35.96
N PRO A 670 -15.22 1.61 -36.28
CA PRO A 670 -14.29 2.68 -36.62
C PRO A 670 -13.19 2.86 -35.57
N ARG A 671 -11.99 3.27 -36.00
CA ARG A 671 -10.82 3.48 -35.12
C ARG A 671 -11.13 4.23 -33.82
N ALA A 672 -11.91 5.31 -33.91
CA ALA A 672 -12.24 6.13 -32.75
C ALA A 672 -13.09 5.38 -31.71
N ASP A 673 -13.95 4.47 -32.16
CA ASP A 673 -14.80 3.65 -31.29
C ASP A 673 -14.01 2.53 -30.63
N LEU A 674 -13.16 1.83 -31.40
CA LEU A 674 -12.27 0.79 -30.87
C LEU A 674 -11.33 1.35 -29.79
N VAL A 675 -10.66 2.48 -30.07
CA VAL A 675 -9.78 3.15 -29.11
C VAL A 675 -10.54 3.58 -27.86
N ARG A 676 -11.71 4.21 -28.01
CA ARG A 676 -12.51 4.67 -26.87
C ARG A 676 -12.95 3.50 -25.99
N GLN A 677 -13.47 2.43 -26.58
CA GLN A 677 -13.95 1.29 -25.82
C GLN A 677 -12.81 0.50 -25.19
N ALA A 678 -11.69 0.34 -25.89
CA ALA A 678 -10.50 -0.29 -25.35
C ALA A 678 -9.96 0.46 -24.12
N THR A 679 -9.95 1.79 -24.14
CA THR A 679 -9.56 2.60 -22.98
C THR A 679 -10.51 2.41 -21.79
N MET A 680 -11.82 2.41 -22.02
CA MET A 680 -12.82 2.20 -20.97
C MET A 680 -12.70 0.81 -20.35
N LEU A 681 -12.58 -0.23 -21.18
CA LEU A 681 -12.46 -1.61 -20.70
C LEU A 681 -11.12 -1.85 -19.97
N ALA A 682 -10.04 -1.14 -20.34
CA ALA A 682 -8.78 -1.22 -19.61
C ALA A 682 -8.93 -0.75 -18.15
N ASP A 683 -9.77 0.26 -17.88
CA ASP A 683 -10.07 0.69 -16.50
C ASP A 683 -10.74 -0.44 -15.70
N LEU A 684 -11.61 -1.24 -16.32
CA LEU A 684 -12.26 -2.39 -15.67
C LEU A 684 -11.28 -3.54 -15.41
N VAL A 685 -10.32 -3.76 -16.31
CA VAL A 685 -9.26 -4.75 -16.13
C VAL A 685 -8.35 -4.35 -14.96
N GLU A 686 -7.96 -3.08 -14.86
CA GLU A 686 -7.13 -2.56 -13.76
C GLU A 686 -7.82 -2.62 -12.39
N ARG A 687 -9.16 -2.54 -12.37
CA ARG A 687 -9.97 -2.77 -11.16
C ARG A 687 -10.18 -4.24 -10.82
N GLY A 688 -9.77 -5.16 -11.70
CA GLY A 688 -9.91 -6.60 -11.52
C GLY A 688 -11.30 -7.15 -11.82
N GLU A 689 -12.14 -6.42 -12.54
CA GLU A 689 -13.48 -6.86 -12.95
C GLU A 689 -13.44 -7.74 -14.21
N LEU A 690 -12.42 -7.58 -15.04
CA LEU A 690 -12.17 -8.33 -16.27
C LEU A 690 -10.75 -8.90 -16.27
N LEU A 691 -10.54 -10.04 -16.96
CA LEU A 691 -9.19 -10.58 -17.17
C LEU A 691 -8.43 -9.87 -18.31
N GLY A 692 -9.17 -9.22 -19.21
CA GLY A 692 -8.61 -8.51 -20.35
C GLY A 692 -9.63 -8.20 -21.43
N ILE A 693 -9.13 -7.79 -22.58
CA ILE A 693 -9.92 -7.43 -23.76
C ILE A 693 -9.65 -8.43 -24.88
N HIS A 694 -10.71 -8.88 -25.55
CA HIS A 694 -10.64 -9.62 -26.80
C HIS A 694 -11.07 -8.68 -27.95
N LEU A 695 -10.27 -8.61 -29.01
CA LEU A 695 -10.61 -7.87 -30.22
C LEU A 695 -11.11 -8.85 -31.29
N GLU A 696 -12.41 -8.89 -31.54
CA GLU A 696 -12.97 -9.69 -32.62
C GLU A 696 -12.97 -8.88 -33.93
N GLY A 697 -11.82 -8.82 -34.61
CA GLY A 697 -11.61 -7.94 -35.77
C GLY A 697 -10.92 -6.60 -35.42
N PRO A 698 -10.80 -5.65 -36.37
CA PRO A 698 -11.53 -5.56 -37.63
C PRO A 698 -10.90 -6.27 -38.84
N PHE A 699 -9.80 -7.01 -38.65
CA PHE A 699 -9.02 -7.65 -39.73
C PHE A 699 -9.56 -9.02 -40.15
N ILE A 700 -10.88 -9.11 -40.27
CA ILE A 700 -11.62 -10.32 -40.60
C ILE A 700 -12.14 -10.29 -42.05
N ASN A 701 -12.70 -11.39 -42.55
CA ASN A 701 -13.21 -11.48 -43.91
C ASN A 701 -14.63 -10.90 -44.03
N GLY A 702 -14.82 -9.92 -44.93
CA GLY A 702 -16.11 -9.26 -45.14
C GLY A 702 -17.25 -10.13 -45.69
N VAL A 703 -16.94 -11.25 -46.36
CA VAL A 703 -17.95 -12.24 -46.80
C VAL A 703 -18.36 -13.16 -45.65
N ARG A 704 -17.46 -13.37 -44.70
CA ARG A 704 -17.65 -14.19 -43.51
C ARG A 704 -17.81 -13.34 -42.24
N CYS A 705 -18.41 -12.17 -42.38
CA CYS A 705 -18.53 -11.16 -41.33
C CYS A 705 -19.42 -11.55 -40.15
N GLY A 706 -20.27 -12.58 -40.27
CA GLY A 706 -21.22 -12.94 -39.21
C GLY A 706 -22.12 -11.75 -38.84
N ALA A 707 -22.22 -11.45 -37.55
CA ALA A 707 -22.90 -10.26 -37.02
C ALA A 707 -21.97 -9.08 -36.74
N GLN A 708 -20.98 -8.88 -37.61
CA GLN A 708 -20.14 -7.70 -37.62
C GLN A 708 -20.51 -6.76 -38.76
N ASP A 709 -20.41 -5.45 -38.53
CA ASP A 709 -20.71 -4.44 -39.54
C ASP A 709 -19.69 -4.52 -40.70
N PRO A 710 -20.12 -4.91 -41.93
CA PRO A 710 -19.22 -5.02 -43.06
C PRO A 710 -18.53 -3.71 -43.43
N ALA A 711 -19.10 -2.55 -43.09
CA ALA A 711 -18.50 -1.26 -43.34
C ALA A 711 -17.32 -0.94 -42.41
N ALA A 712 -17.22 -1.62 -41.27
CA ALA A 712 -16.15 -1.45 -40.30
C ALA A 712 -15.02 -2.49 -40.44
N ILE A 713 -15.20 -3.51 -41.29
CA ILE A 713 -14.19 -4.52 -41.60
C ILE A 713 -13.17 -3.92 -42.59
N ILE A 714 -11.89 -4.00 -42.23
CA ILE A 714 -10.80 -3.43 -43.03
C ILE A 714 -9.67 -4.45 -43.21
N PRO A 715 -8.82 -4.30 -44.25
CA PRO A 715 -7.58 -5.08 -44.37
C PRO A 715 -6.70 -4.90 -43.13
N GLY A 716 -5.82 -5.87 -42.86
CA GLY A 716 -4.93 -5.81 -41.69
C GLY A 716 -4.12 -4.53 -41.61
N ASP A 717 -4.25 -3.82 -40.48
CA ASP A 717 -3.66 -2.51 -40.25
C ASP A 717 -2.84 -2.53 -38.94
N PRO A 718 -1.51 -2.69 -39.03
CA PRO A 718 -0.61 -2.65 -37.88
C PRO A 718 -0.71 -1.37 -37.05
N ASP A 719 -0.94 -0.21 -37.70
CA ASP A 719 -1.02 1.09 -37.01
C ASP A 719 -2.31 1.21 -36.20
N LEU A 720 -3.40 0.62 -36.67
CA LEU A 720 -4.63 0.53 -35.90
C LEU A 720 -4.46 -0.41 -34.70
N LEU A 721 -3.84 -1.58 -34.90
CA LEU A 721 -3.62 -2.53 -33.81
C LEU A 721 -2.79 -1.92 -32.68
N GLU A 722 -1.67 -1.27 -33.00
CA GLU A 722 -0.83 -0.60 -32.01
C GLU A 722 -1.61 0.49 -31.27
N ALA A 723 -2.39 1.30 -31.99
CA ALA A 723 -3.19 2.36 -31.38
C ALA A 723 -4.24 1.83 -30.40
N VAL A 724 -4.90 0.71 -30.71
CA VAL A 724 -5.85 0.07 -29.80
C VAL A 724 -5.13 -0.56 -28.61
N CYS A 725 -3.97 -1.20 -28.83
CA CYS A 725 -3.18 -1.80 -27.75
C CYS A 725 -2.64 -0.75 -26.77
N ASP A 726 -2.17 0.39 -27.27
CA ASP A 726 -1.71 1.52 -26.46
C ASP A 726 -2.86 2.14 -25.67
N ALA A 727 -4.02 2.33 -26.32
CA ALA A 727 -5.23 2.82 -25.67
C ALA A 727 -5.73 1.87 -24.56
N ALA A 728 -5.55 0.57 -24.76
CA ALA A 728 -5.84 -0.50 -23.80
C ALA A 728 -4.77 -0.68 -22.73
N ARG A 729 -3.65 0.05 -22.78
CA ARG A 729 -2.55 -0.02 -21.78
C ARG A 729 -2.03 -1.44 -21.53
N GLY A 730 -1.95 -2.25 -22.58
CA GLY A 730 -1.47 -3.64 -22.50
C GLY A 730 -2.47 -4.65 -21.93
N THR A 731 -3.76 -4.29 -21.84
CA THR A 731 -4.82 -5.19 -21.33
C THR A 731 -5.51 -6.03 -22.41
N VAL A 732 -5.16 -5.86 -23.69
CA VAL A 732 -5.59 -6.78 -24.76
C VAL A 732 -4.91 -8.14 -24.56
N ARG A 733 -5.70 -9.22 -24.60
CA ARG A 733 -5.23 -10.59 -24.35
C ARG A 733 -5.37 -11.50 -25.56
N SER A 734 -6.37 -11.25 -26.40
CA SER A 734 -6.61 -12.04 -27.61
C SER A 734 -7.10 -11.15 -28.74
N MET A 735 -6.83 -11.55 -29.97
CA MET A 735 -7.35 -10.90 -31.16
C MET A 735 -7.76 -11.93 -32.22
N THR A 736 -9.01 -11.83 -32.69
CA THR A 736 -9.49 -12.54 -33.88
C THR A 736 -9.07 -11.83 -35.16
N LEU A 737 -8.49 -12.59 -36.09
CA LEU A 737 -8.17 -12.14 -37.45
C LEU A 737 -8.35 -13.26 -38.47
N ALA A 738 -8.60 -12.89 -39.73
CA ALA A 738 -8.67 -13.83 -40.84
C ALA A 738 -7.25 -14.20 -41.31
N PRO A 739 -6.91 -15.50 -41.49
CA PRO A 739 -5.60 -15.94 -42.02
C PRO A 739 -5.20 -15.32 -43.36
N GLU A 740 -6.17 -14.95 -44.19
CA GLU A 740 -5.97 -14.33 -45.49
C GLU A 740 -5.86 -12.80 -45.46
N THR A 741 -5.93 -12.17 -44.28
CA THR A 741 -5.86 -10.70 -44.15
C THR A 741 -4.50 -10.15 -44.62
N GLU A 742 -4.51 -8.92 -45.13
CA GLU A 742 -3.28 -8.19 -45.48
C GLU A 742 -2.42 -7.95 -44.22
N ASN A 743 -1.11 -7.79 -44.39
CA ASN A 743 -0.17 -7.52 -43.29
C ASN A 743 -0.20 -8.53 -42.11
N PHE A 744 -0.58 -9.78 -42.38
CA PHE A 744 -0.71 -10.82 -41.36
C PHE A 744 0.57 -11.01 -40.52
N GLU A 745 1.74 -11.01 -41.15
CA GLU A 745 3.01 -11.24 -40.44
C GLU A 745 3.37 -10.05 -39.53
N GLU A 746 3.11 -8.81 -39.96
CA GLU A 746 3.30 -7.62 -39.14
C GLU A 746 2.35 -7.61 -37.93
N LEU A 747 1.07 -7.96 -38.14
CA LEU A 747 0.09 -8.09 -37.07
C LEU A 747 0.51 -9.16 -36.06
N LEU A 748 0.96 -10.33 -36.55
CA LEU A 748 1.44 -11.42 -35.71
C LEU A 748 2.68 -11.01 -34.89
N ALA A 749 3.60 -10.23 -35.49
CA ALA A 749 4.77 -9.71 -34.78
C ALA A 749 4.38 -8.77 -33.63
N ILE A 750 3.42 -7.88 -33.84
CA ILE A 750 2.87 -6.99 -32.79
C ILE A 750 2.25 -7.83 -31.67
N MET A 751 1.40 -8.80 -32.02
CA MET A 751 0.74 -9.66 -31.05
C MET A 751 1.75 -10.43 -30.19
N ARG A 752 2.80 -10.99 -30.79
CA ARG A 752 3.88 -11.68 -30.04
C ARG A 752 4.61 -10.73 -29.09
N HIS A 753 4.99 -9.55 -29.56
CA HIS A 753 5.70 -8.56 -28.74
C HIS A 753 4.83 -8.09 -27.55
N ARG A 754 3.52 -7.93 -27.77
CA ARG A 754 2.56 -7.48 -26.77
C ARG A 754 1.95 -8.63 -25.94
N ASN A 755 2.37 -9.89 -26.19
CA ASN A 755 1.83 -11.11 -25.58
C ASN A 755 0.30 -11.26 -25.71
N ILE A 756 -0.20 -11.03 -26.93
CA ILE A 756 -1.59 -11.20 -27.34
C ILE A 756 -1.73 -12.54 -28.07
N VAL A 757 -2.76 -13.31 -27.73
CA VAL A 757 -3.10 -14.57 -28.40
C VAL A 757 -3.72 -14.26 -29.79
N PRO A 758 -3.11 -14.71 -30.89
CA PRO A 758 -3.75 -14.68 -32.21
C PRO A 758 -4.84 -15.77 -32.26
N SER A 759 -6.06 -15.37 -32.59
CA SER A 759 -7.19 -16.27 -32.80
C SER A 759 -7.67 -16.23 -34.25
N PHE A 760 -7.79 -17.38 -34.91
CA PHE A 760 -8.19 -17.43 -36.32
C PHE A 760 -9.69 -17.65 -36.45
N GLY A 761 -10.39 -16.69 -37.07
CA GLY A 761 -11.83 -16.72 -37.21
C GLY A 761 -12.31 -15.78 -38.32
N HIS A 762 -13.60 -15.86 -38.65
CA HIS A 762 -14.21 -15.01 -39.69
C HIS A 762 -13.43 -15.00 -41.00
N THR A 763 -13.25 -16.16 -41.61
CA THR A 763 -12.30 -16.39 -42.70
C THR A 763 -12.93 -17.18 -43.84
N ASP A 764 -12.64 -16.82 -45.08
CA ASP A 764 -12.97 -17.59 -46.29
C ASP A 764 -11.74 -18.34 -46.85
N ALA A 765 -10.63 -18.38 -46.09
CA ALA A 765 -9.41 -19.06 -46.47
C ALA A 765 -9.62 -20.56 -46.72
N ASP A 766 -8.81 -21.12 -47.62
CA ASP A 766 -8.70 -22.56 -47.78
C ASP A 766 -7.80 -23.19 -46.71
N ALA A 767 -7.86 -24.51 -46.59
CA ALA A 767 -7.08 -25.25 -45.60
C ALA A 767 -5.56 -25.01 -45.73
N ALA A 768 -5.05 -24.82 -46.95
CA ALA A 768 -3.63 -24.62 -47.19
C ALA A 768 -3.15 -23.27 -46.66
N THR A 769 -3.93 -22.21 -46.92
CA THR A 769 -3.67 -20.86 -46.40
C THR A 769 -3.74 -20.86 -44.88
N THR A 770 -4.78 -21.46 -44.30
CA THR A 770 -4.93 -21.55 -42.84
C THR A 770 -3.77 -22.31 -42.20
N SER A 771 -3.39 -23.49 -42.74
CA SER A 771 -2.25 -24.25 -42.22
C SER A 771 -0.93 -23.47 -42.30
N ALA A 772 -0.67 -22.76 -43.40
CA ALA A 772 0.53 -21.95 -43.52
C ALA A 772 0.59 -20.83 -42.47
N ARG A 773 -0.55 -20.21 -42.13
CA ARG A 773 -0.63 -19.18 -41.08
C ARG A 773 -0.50 -19.76 -39.68
N ILE A 774 -1.03 -20.96 -39.44
CA ILE A 774 -0.81 -21.69 -38.19
C ILE A 774 0.69 -21.96 -38.02
N ASP A 775 1.34 -22.49 -39.05
CA ASP A 775 2.78 -22.76 -39.02
C ASP A 775 3.58 -21.47 -38.74
N ALA A 776 3.24 -20.36 -39.40
CA ALA A 776 3.87 -19.07 -39.15
C ALA A 776 3.67 -18.59 -37.70
N ALA A 777 2.47 -18.76 -37.14
CA ALA A 777 2.10 -18.33 -35.79
C ALA A 777 2.69 -19.22 -34.68
N VAL A 778 2.99 -20.48 -34.96
CA VAL A 778 3.61 -21.43 -34.01
C VAL A 778 5.15 -21.42 -34.09
N GLN A 779 5.74 -20.96 -35.18
CA GLN A 779 7.20 -20.89 -35.35
C GLN A 779 7.85 -19.68 -34.61
N GLY A 780 8.97 -19.92 -33.91
CA GLY A 780 9.81 -18.89 -33.27
C GLY A 780 10.08 -19.14 -31.78
N ASP A 781 10.71 -18.19 -31.10
CA ASP A 781 11.00 -18.25 -29.64
C ASP A 781 9.78 -17.88 -28.76
N TRP A 782 8.60 -17.69 -29.37
CA TRP A 782 7.38 -17.34 -28.64
C TRP A 782 6.75 -18.58 -28.02
N ALA A 783 6.62 -18.56 -26.68
CA ALA A 783 6.08 -19.68 -25.90
C ALA A 783 4.54 -19.66 -25.74
N GLY A 784 3.84 -18.75 -26.43
CA GLY A 784 2.38 -18.60 -26.32
C GLY A 784 1.59 -19.57 -27.21
N GLN A 785 0.31 -19.76 -26.90
CA GLN A 785 -0.63 -20.56 -27.69
C GLN A 785 -1.41 -19.67 -28.68
N ILE A 786 -1.93 -20.26 -29.75
CA ILE A 786 -2.90 -19.63 -30.66
C ILE A 786 -4.28 -20.25 -30.46
N SER A 787 -5.34 -19.56 -30.89
CA SER A 787 -6.69 -20.12 -30.89
C SER A 787 -7.40 -20.02 -32.24
N ALA A 788 -8.59 -20.64 -32.33
CA ALA A 788 -9.53 -20.45 -33.42
C ALA A 788 -10.89 -20.02 -32.87
N THR A 789 -11.29 -18.80 -33.20
CA THR A 789 -12.54 -18.18 -32.75
C THR A 789 -13.74 -18.97 -33.24
N HIS A 790 -14.66 -19.28 -32.31
CA HIS A 790 -15.94 -19.96 -32.50
C HIS A 790 -16.00 -20.94 -33.69
N LEU A 791 -15.08 -21.92 -33.71
CA LEU A 791 -14.88 -22.87 -34.80
C LEU A 791 -16.23 -23.33 -35.43
N PHE A 792 -16.26 -23.43 -36.77
CA PHE A 792 -17.44 -23.63 -37.63
C PHE A 792 -18.30 -22.37 -37.90
N ASN A 793 -18.20 -21.30 -37.11
CA ASN A 793 -18.95 -20.06 -37.34
C ASN A 793 -18.11 -19.04 -38.12
N GLY A 794 -18.75 -18.26 -39.00
CA GLY A 794 -18.03 -17.29 -39.83
C GLY A 794 -16.94 -17.93 -40.73
N MET A 795 -17.15 -19.15 -41.23
CA MET A 795 -16.17 -19.83 -42.09
C MET A 795 -16.81 -20.83 -43.07
N PRO A 796 -16.10 -21.26 -44.14
CA PRO A 796 -16.56 -22.33 -45.01
C PRO A 796 -16.85 -23.62 -44.24
N PRO A 797 -17.95 -24.33 -44.57
CA PRO A 797 -18.27 -25.60 -43.93
C PRO A 797 -17.25 -26.68 -44.30
N LEU A 798 -17.00 -27.59 -43.36
CA LEU A 798 -16.12 -28.74 -43.57
C LEU A 798 -16.68 -29.66 -44.67
N HIS A 799 -15.96 -29.77 -45.79
CA HIS A 799 -16.35 -30.61 -46.92
C HIS A 799 -15.17 -31.47 -47.40
N HIS A 800 -15.40 -32.74 -47.77
CA HIS A 800 -14.33 -33.71 -48.09
C HIS A 800 -13.42 -33.30 -49.27
N ARG A 801 -13.92 -32.46 -50.19
CA ARG A 801 -13.13 -31.92 -51.33
C ARG A 801 -12.59 -30.49 -51.12
N SER A 802 -13.11 -29.80 -50.11
CA SER A 802 -12.75 -28.42 -49.79
C SER A 802 -12.85 -28.28 -48.27
N PRO A 803 -11.89 -28.84 -47.53
CA PRO A 803 -12.03 -29.03 -46.09
C PRO A 803 -11.98 -27.72 -45.29
N GLY A 804 -11.58 -26.62 -45.94
CA GLY A 804 -11.66 -25.28 -45.39
C GLY A 804 -10.77 -25.07 -44.16
N PRO A 805 -10.94 -23.94 -43.46
CA PRO A 805 -10.12 -23.58 -42.30
C PRO A 805 -10.39 -24.52 -41.11
N VAL A 806 -11.62 -25.05 -41.00
CA VAL A 806 -12.04 -25.97 -39.93
C VAL A 806 -11.10 -27.18 -39.81
N ALA A 807 -10.79 -27.84 -40.93
CA ALA A 807 -9.93 -29.02 -40.89
C ALA A 807 -8.49 -28.69 -40.47
N ALA A 808 -7.98 -27.53 -40.90
CA ALA A 808 -6.64 -27.07 -40.53
C ALA A 808 -6.56 -26.79 -39.02
N CYS A 809 -7.55 -26.09 -38.46
CA CYS A 809 -7.63 -25.81 -37.02
C CYS A 809 -7.77 -27.08 -36.18
N LEU A 810 -8.65 -28.02 -36.58
CA LEU A 810 -8.79 -29.30 -35.89
C LEU A 810 -7.49 -30.13 -35.92
N ALA A 811 -6.80 -30.14 -37.05
CA ALA A 811 -5.52 -30.83 -37.17
C ALA A 811 -4.43 -30.21 -36.28
N ALA A 812 -4.38 -28.88 -36.18
CA ALA A 812 -3.45 -28.17 -35.30
C ALA A 812 -3.76 -28.39 -33.82
N ALA A 813 -5.04 -28.34 -33.45
CA ALA A 813 -5.48 -28.64 -32.10
C ALA A 813 -5.16 -30.09 -31.70
N ALA A 814 -5.35 -31.07 -32.59
CA ALA A 814 -4.94 -32.46 -32.33
C ALA A 814 -3.42 -32.62 -32.13
N ARG A 815 -2.60 -31.69 -32.65
CA ARG A 815 -1.15 -31.63 -32.40
C ARG A 815 -0.78 -30.84 -31.14
N GLY A 816 -1.75 -30.23 -30.48
CA GLY A 816 -1.55 -29.38 -29.30
C GLY A 816 -1.02 -27.97 -29.61
N GLU A 817 -1.09 -27.56 -30.87
CA GLU A 817 -0.59 -26.28 -31.37
C GLU A 817 -1.61 -25.14 -31.22
N MET A 818 -2.90 -25.48 -31.07
CA MET A 818 -4.01 -24.52 -31.10
C MET A 818 -5.12 -24.94 -30.13
N VAL A 819 -5.76 -23.95 -29.49
CA VAL A 819 -7.01 -24.14 -28.75
C VAL A 819 -8.19 -23.74 -29.63
N VAL A 820 -9.19 -24.61 -29.81
CA VAL A 820 -10.40 -24.27 -30.58
C VAL A 820 -11.51 -23.77 -29.66
N GLU A 821 -12.09 -22.63 -30.00
CA GLU A 821 -13.19 -22.04 -29.24
C GLU A 821 -14.52 -22.61 -29.76
N LEU A 822 -15.39 -23.11 -28.87
CA LEU A 822 -16.68 -23.72 -29.23
C LEU A 822 -17.84 -23.03 -28.50
N ILE A 823 -18.83 -22.58 -29.27
CA ILE A 823 -20.13 -22.13 -28.75
C ILE A 823 -21.06 -23.35 -28.66
N ALA A 824 -20.96 -24.08 -27.56
CA ALA A 824 -21.68 -25.35 -27.34
C ALA A 824 -23.05 -25.15 -26.66
N ASP A 825 -23.84 -24.19 -27.13
CA ASP A 825 -25.15 -23.86 -26.55
C ASP A 825 -26.33 -24.67 -27.12
N GLY A 826 -26.08 -25.47 -28.18
CA GLY A 826 -27.11 -26.24 -28.89
C GLY A 826 -27.84 -25.45 -29.99
N VAL A 827 -27.46 -24.18 -30.20
CA VAL A 827 -27.98 -23.30 -31.25
C VAL A 827 -26.92 -23.08 -32.32
N HIS A 828 -25.70 -22.72 -31.91
CA HIS A 828 -24.58 -22.48 -32.81
C HIS A 828 -24.02 -23.78 -33.37
N LEU A 829 -23.89 -24.80 -32.51
CA LEU A 829 -23.41 -26.12 -32.88
C LEU A 829 -24.42 -27.20 -32.50
N ALA A 830 -24.59 -28.18 -33.39
CA ALA A 830 -25.28 -29.42 -33.04
C ALA A 830 -24.50 -30.17 -31.95
N PRO A 831 -25.18 -30.82 -30.99
CA PRO A 831 -24.52 -31.57 -29.92
C PRO A 831 -23.53 -32.63 -30.43
N GLU A 832 -23.83 -33.27 -31.56
CA GLU A 832 -22.96 -34.26 -32.19
C GLU A 832 -21.66 -33.64 -32.74
N THR A 833 -21.73 -32.40 -33.23
CA THR A 833 -20.53 -31.65 -33.64
C THR A 833 -19.65 -31.37 -32.44
N VAL A 834 -20.24 -30.98 -31.30
CA VAL A 834 -19.51 -30.73 -30.05
C VAL A 834 -18.80 -32.02 -29.59
N SER A 835 -19.53 -33.13 -29.48
CA SER A 835 -18.95 -34.44 -29.10
C SER A 835 -17.81 -34.84 -30.03
N MET A 836 -18.00 -34.71 -31.35
CA MET A 836 -16.98 -35.03 -32.35
C MET A 836 -15.68 -34.24 -32.12
N VAL A 837 -15.77 -32.95 -31.79
CA VAL A 837 -14.56 -32.14 -31.54
C VAL A 837 -13.86 -32.58 -30.27
N PHE A 838 -14.59 -32.82 -29.17
CA PHE A 838 -14.02 -33.36 -27.94
C PHE A 838 -13.29 -34.69 -28.17
N ASP A 839 -13.90 -35.60 -28.93
CA ASP A 839 -13.29 -36.89 -29.29
C ASP A 839 -12.06 -36.75 -30.19
N ALA A 840 -12.02 -35.71 -31.04
CA ALA A 840 -10.96 -35.51 -32.01
C ALA A 840 -9.70 -34.83 -31.43
N VAL A 841 -9.87 -33.82 -30.56
CA VAL A 841 -8.74 -32.98 -30.10
C VAL A 841 -8.50 -33.04 -28.59
N GLY A 842 -9.45 -33.57 -27.83
CA GLY A 842 -9.39 -33.64 -26.37
C GLY A 842 -9.70 -32.30 -25.68
N PRO A 843 -10.08 -32.34 -24.39
CA PRO A 843 -10.58 -31.16 -23.66
C PRO A 843 -9.53 -30.08 -23.43
N ASP A 844 -8.24 -30.44 -23.36
CA ASP A 844 -7.15 -29.49 -23.13
C ASP A 844 -6.90 -28.57 -24.33
N GLN A 845 -7.47 -28.87 -25.50
CA GLN A 845 -7.35 -28.07 -26.72
C GLN A 845 -8.67 -27.41 -27.12
N ILE A 846 -9.62 -27.32 -26.19
CA ILE A 846 -10.93 -26.71 -26.40
C ILE A 846 -11.13 -25.61 -25.34
N ALA A 847 -11.61 -24.45 -25.77
CA ALA A 847 -12.18 -23.43 -24.90
C ALA A 847 -13.69 -23.34 -25.16
N LEU A 848 -14.51 -23.61 -24.15
CA LEU A 848 -15.93 -23.31 -24.25
C LEU A 848 -16.12 -21.80 -24.11
N VAL A 849 -16.87 -21.20 -25.02
CA VAL A 849 -17.17 -19.76 -25.01
C VAL A 849 -18.67 -19.54 -25.06
N SER A 850 -19.13 -18.46 -24.43
CA SER A 850 -20.56 -18.12 -24.48
C SER A 850 -20.95 -17.39 -25.76
N ASP A 851 -20.01 -16.63 -26.33
CA ASP A 851 -20.28 -15.63 -27.37
C ASP A 851 -21.45 -14.69 -26.98
N SER A 852 -21.62 -14.48 -25.66
CA SER A 852 -22.85 -13.89 -25.15
C SER A 852 -22.97 -12.43 -25.55
N MET A 853 -24.17 -12.01 -25.94
CA MET A 853 -24.47 -10.60 -26.22
C MET A 853 -25.30 -9.97 -25.10
N ALA A 854 -25.66 -8.68 -25.23
CA ALA A 854 -26.44 -7.92 -24.25
C ALA A 854 -27.73 -8.63 -23.77
N ALA A 855 -28.31 -9.51 -24.59
CA ALA A 855 -29.51 -10.29 -24.26
C ALA A 855 -29.28 -11.42 -23.24
N ALA A 856 -28.03 -11.77 -22.91
CA ALA A 856 -27.76 -12.80 -21.93
C ALA A 856 -28.32 -12.42 -20.56
N GLY A 857 -29.21 -13.28 -20.04
CA GLY A 857 -29.96 -13.04 -18.81
C GLY A 857 -31.16 -12.10 -18.92
N MET A 858 -31.60 -11.79 -20.15
CA MET A 858 -32.75 -10.92 -20.44
C MET A 858 -33.86 -11.69 -21.17
N ASP A 859 -35.07 -11.11 -21.24
CA ASP A 859 -36.20 -11.67 -21.99
C ASP A 859 -36.03 -11.51 -23.52
N ASP A 860 -36.81 -12.25 -24.31
CA ASP A 860 -36.90 -12.04 -25.76
C ASP A 860 -37.28 -10.58 -26.09
N GLY A 861 -36.66 -10.01 -27.12
CA GLY A 861 -36.83 -8.60 -27.46
C GLY A 861 -35.80 -8.08 -28.47
N ASP A 862 -35.73 -6.76 -28.62
CA ASP A 862 -34.81 -6.08 -29.52
C ASP A 862 -33.58 -5.53 -28.76
N TYR A 863 -32.41 -5.74 -29.33
CA TYR A 863 -31.09 -5.46 -28.74
C TYR A 863 -30.12 -4.95 -29.81
N GLN A 864 -28.90 -4.59 -29.39
CA GLN A 864 -27.83 -4.16 -30.29
C GLN A 864 -26.52 -4.93 -30.05
N LEU A 865 -25.80 -5.19 -31.13
CA LEU A 865 -24.40 -5.64 -31.12
C LEU A 865 -23.59 -4.69 -32.01
N GLY A 866 -22.74 -3.87 -31.39
CA GLY A 866 -22.06 -2.79 -32.10
C GLY A 866 -23.07 -1.82 -32.71
N ALA A 867 -23.03 -1.66 -34.04
CA ALA A 867 -23.96 -0.82 -34.80
C ALA A 867 -25.19 -1.57 -35.36
N LEU A 868 -25.30 -2.89 -35.15
CA LEU A 868 -26.33 -3.73 -35.75
C LEU A 868 -27.48 -4.01 -34.79
N ASP A 869 -28.70 -4.00 -35.32
CA ASP A 869 -29.92 -4.36 -34.60
C ASP A 869 -30.13 -5.88 -34.59
N VAL A 870 -30.47 -6.42 -33.42
CA VAL A 870 -30.63 -7.85 -33.15
C VAL A 870 -31.98 -8.11 -32.52
N THR A 871 -32.72 -9.09 -33.03
CA THR A 871 -33.98 -9.55 -32.44
C THR A 871 -33.79 -10.94 -31.84
N VAL A 872 -34.21 -11.10 -30.58
CA VAL A 872 -34.17 -12.38 -29.85
C VAL A 872 -35.58 -12.96 -29.81
N GLN A 873 -35.73 -14.18 -30.32
CA GLN A 873 -36.99 -14.93 -30.28
C GLN A 873 -36.72 -16.38 -29.88
N ALA A 874 -37.49 -16.88 -28.92
CA ALA A 874 -37.31 -18.19 -28.30
C ALA A 874 -35.86 -18.41 -27.82
N GLY A 875 -35.23 -17.36 -27.29
CA GLY A 875 -33.84 -17.39 -26.81
C GLY A 875 -32.77 -17.42 -27.90
N VAL A 876 -33.10 -17.26 -29.19
CA VAL A 876 -32.12 -17.23 -30.28
C VAL A 876 -31.95 -15.80 -30.80
N ALA A 877 -30.74 -15.26 -30.71
CA ALA A 877 -30.40 -13.92 -31.19
C ALA A 877 -30.05 -13.93 -32.69
N ARG A 878 -30.78 -13.14 -33.49
CA ARG A 878 -30.54 -13.02 -34.94
C ARG A 878 -30.52 -11.57 -35.39
N LEU A 879 -29.72 -11.27 -36.40
CA LEU A 879 -29.72 -9.95 -37.03
C LEU A 879 -31.12 -9.60 -37.56
N ALA A 880 -31.56 -8.38 -37.30
CA ALA A 880 -32.79 -7.85 -37.89
C ALA A 880 -32.63 -7.68 -39.40
N THR A 881 -33.57 -8.20 -40.19
CA THR A 881 -33.58 -8.07 -41.65
C THR A 881 -34.68 -7.10 -42.07
N THR A 882 -34.40 -6.24 -43.06
CA THR A 882 -35.37 -5.25 -43.55
C THR A 882 -36.47 -5.87 -44.42
N ASP A 883 -36.28 -7.12 -44.88
CA ASP A 883 -37.21 -7.87 -45.72
C ASP A 883 -37.99 -8.97 -44.98
N GLY A 884 -37.76 -9.14 -43.67
CA GLY A 884 -38.41 -10.15 -42.83
C GLY A 884 -37.86 -11.59 -43.00
N SER A 885 -36.75 -11.77 -43.70
CA SER A 885 -36.04 -13.06 -43.78
C SER A 885 -35.33 -13.42 -42.47
N VAL A 886 -35.02 -14.69 -42.26
CA VAL A 886 -34.30 -15.14 -41.04
C VAL A 886 -32.84 -14.68 -41.11
N GLY A 887 -32.45 -13.75 -40.24
CA GLY A 887 -31.08 -13.25 -40.15
C GLY A 887 -30.08 -14.28 -39.61
N ALA A 888 -28.79 -13.99 -39.84
CA ALA A 888 -27.69 -14.75 -39.26
C ALA A 888 -27.73 -14.70 -37.73
N ILE A 889 -27.18 -15.73 -37.08
CA ILE A 889 -27.07 -15.76 -35.62
C ILE A 889 -26.09 -14.65 -35.21
N ALA A 890 -26.49 -13.84 -34.24
CA ALA A 890 -25.77 -12.63 -33.86
C ALA A 890 -24.98 -12.75 -32.55
N GLY A 891 -25.04 -13.90 -31.89
CA GLY A 891 -24.34 -14.19 -30.65
C GLY A 891 -25.17 -15.09 -29.74
N GLY A 892 -24.60 -15.44 -28.60
CA GLY A 892 -25.24 -16.24 -27.55
C GLY A 892 -26.18 -15.42 -26.66
N THR A 893 -27.26 -16.05 -26.22
CA THR A 893 -28.09 -15.60 -25.09
C THR A 893 -27.79 -16.39 -23.81
N ALA A 894 -27.01 -17.46 -23.95
CA ALA A 894 -26.59 -18.35 -22.88
C ALA A 894 -25.42 -17.75 -22.09
N ARG A 895 -25.31 -18.15 -20.81
CA ARG A 895 -24.12 -17.91 -19.99
C ARG A 895 -23.17 -19.11 -20.12
N LEU A 896 -21.91 -18.96 -19.73
CA LEU A 896 -20.93 -20.05 -19.87
C LEU A 896 -21.32 -21.32 -19.08
N LEU A 897 -21.99 -21.18 -17.93
CA LEU A 897 -22.53 -22.33 -17.20
C LEU A 897 -23.65 -23.07 -17.97
N ASP A 898 -24.46 -22.34 -18.74
CA ASP A 898 -25.50 -22.94 -19.60
C ASP A 898 -24.86 -23.69 -20.78
N VAL A 899 -23.78 -23.14 -21.35
CA VAL A 899 -22.95 -23.80 -22.38
C VAL A 899 -22.32 -25.09 -21.83
N LEU A 900 -21.70 -25.03 -20.65
CA LEU A 900 -21.15 -26.20 -19.96
C LEU A 900 -22.23 -27.27 -19.76
N ARG A 901 -23.42 -26.86 -19.31
CA ARG A 901 -24.56 -27.75 -19.08
C ARG A 901 -25.06 -28.39 -20.38
N SER A 902 -25.17 -27.62 -21.46
CA SER A 902 -25.56 -28.14 -22.78
C SER A 902 -24.50 -29.11 -23.35
N THR A 903 -23.21 -28.82 -23.16
CA THR A 903 -22.10 -29.70 -23.55
C THR A 903 -22.20 -31.07 -22.87
N VAL A 904 -22.48 -31.10 -21.57
CA VAL A 904 -22.57 -32.35 -20.79
C VAL A 904 -23.86 -33.12 -21.09
N PHE A 905 -25.03 -32.48 -21.02
CA PHE A 905 -26.31 -33.20 -21.11
C PHE A 905 -26.87 -33.29 -22.53
N GLY A 906 -26.56 -32.33 -23.39
CA GLY A 906 -26.93 -32.35 -24.80
C GLY A 906 -25.88 -33.08 -25.63
N GLY A 907 -24.60 -32.69 -25.46
CA GLY A 907 -23.47 -33.26 -26.21
C GLY A 907 -22.98 -34.62 -25.72
N GLY A 908 -23.33 -35.03 -24.50
CA GLY A 908 -22.88 -36.31 -23.92
C GLY A 908 -21.40 -36.34 -23.53
N VAL A 909 -20.74 -35.17 -23.47
CA VAL A 909 -19.34 -35.04 -23.07
C VAL A 909 -19.19 -35.30 -21.57
N ALA A 910 -18.12 -36.00 -21.17
CA ALA A 910 -17.83 -36.24 -19.77
C ALA A 910 -17.68 -34.91 -19.01
N LEU A 911 -18.23 -34.85 -17.79
CA LEU A 911 -18.26 -33.61 -17.01
C LEU A 911 -16.86 -33.06 -16.73
N GLU A 912 -15.90 -33.95 -16.47
CA GLU A 912 -14.49 -33.63 -16.24
C GLU A 912 -13.86 -32.92 -17.44
N ASP A 913 -14.16 -33.40 -18.64
CA ASP A 913 -13.64 -32.88 -19.91
C ASP A 913 -14.28 -31.53 -20.24
N ALA A 914 -15.60 -31.43 -20.08
CA ALA A 914 -16.33 -30.18 -20.28
C ALA A 914 -15.90 -29.09 -19.28
N VAL A 915 -15.66 -29.45 -18.01
CA VAL A 915 -15.11 -28.51 -17.00
C VAL A 915 -13.70 -28.07 -17.37
N ALA A 916 -12.83 -28.98 -17.81
CA ALA A 916 -11.48 -28.60 -18.25
C ALA A 916 -11.52 -27.59 -19.40
N ALA A 917 -12.40 -27.81 -20.39
CA ALA A 917 -12.60 -26.90 -21.52
C ALA A 917 -13.20 -25.54 -21.14
N ALA A 918 -13.91 -25.42 -20.00
CA ALA A 918 -14.44 -24.14 -19.50
C ALA A 918 -13.56 -23.46 -18.43
N THR A 919 -12.44 -24.08 -18.04
CA THR A 919 -11.60 -23.61 -16.92
C THR A 919 -10.11 -23.68 -17.24
N ARG A 920 -9.51 -24.87 -17.14
CA ARG A 920 -8.07 -25.10 -17.30
C ARG A 920 -7.56 -24.69 -18.67
N SER A 921 -8.25 -25.08 -19.75
CA SER A 921 -7.85 -24.79 -21.12
C SER A 921 -7.82 -23.29 -21.41
N PRO A 922 -8.89 -22.51 -21.14
CA PRO A 922 -8.83 -21.05 -21.30
C PRO A 922 -7.86 -20.36 -20.33
N ALA A 923 -7.69 -20.85 -19.09
CA ALA A 923 -6.66 -20.32 -18.18
C ALA A 923 -5.25 -20.47 -18.76
N ARG A 924 -4.93 -21.65 -19.33
CA ARG A 924 -3.64 -21.90 -19.97
C ARG A 924 -3.44 -21.06 -21.23
N LEU A 925 -4.48 -20.92 -22.05
CA LEU A 925 -4.46 -20.07 -23.24
C LEU A 925 -4.05 -18.63 -22.90
N LEU A 926 -4.53 -18.11 -21.77
CA LEU A 926 -4.22 -16.77 -21.28
C LEU A 926 -2.93 -16.67 -20.44
N GLY A 927 -2.20 -17.77 -20.22
CA GLY A 927 -1.01 -17.80 -19.37
C GLY A 927 -1.29 -17.66 -17.87
N LEU A 928 -2.50 -18.01 -17.41
CA LEU A 928 -2.99 -17.86 -16.04
C LEU A 928 -3.17 -19.20 -15.29
N GLY A 929 -2.69 -20.31 -15.87
CA GLY A 929 -2.91 -21.67 -15.35
C GLY A 929 -2.35 -21.93 -13.94
N ASP A 930 -1.33 -21.19 -13.51
CA ASP A 930 -0.77 -21.28 -12.15
C ASP A 930 -1.62 -20.52 -11.11
N LEU A 931 -2.49 -19.62 -11.57
CA LEU A 931 -3.28 -18.74 -10.71
C LEU A 931 -4.76 -19.17 -10.62
N ILE A 932 -5.38 -19.55 -11.74
CA ILE A 932 -6.81 -19.88 -11.87
C ILE A 932 -7.03 -21.06 -12.82
N GLY A 933 -8.27 -21.57 -12.89
CA GLY A 933 -8.65 -22.66 -13.80
C GLY A 933 -8.38 -24.06 -13.25
N SER A 934 -7.90 -24.18 -12.01
CA SER A 934 -7.77 -25.46 -11.32
C SER A 934 -8.12 -25.32 -9.83
N LEU A 935 -8.57 -26.42 -9.22
CA LEU A 935 -8.72 -26.53 -7.77
C LEU A 935 -7.44 -27.13 -7.19
N ALA A 936 -6.38 -26.34 -7.12
CA ALA A 936 -5.07 -26.72 -6.60
C ALA A 936 -4.63 -25.80 -5.45
N VAL A 937 -3.84 -26.33 -4.52
CA VAL A 937 -3.31 -25.55 -3.39
C VAL A 937 -2.47 -24.38 -3.93
N GLY A 938 -2.71 -23.18 -3.42
CA GLY A 938 -2.03 -21.96 -3.83
C GLY A 938 -2.71 -21.17 -4.94
N CYS A 939 -3.59 -21.80 -5.74
CA CYS A 939 -4.41 -21.10 -6.72
C CYS A 939 -5.43 -20.18 -6.03
N ARG A 940 -5.85 -19.12 -6.73
CA ARG A 940 -6.91 -18.22 -6.29
C ARG A 940 -8.21 -19.01 -6.15
N ALA A 941 -8.95 -18.77 -5.07
CA ALA A 941 -10.18 -19.49 -4.74
C ALA A 941 -11.38 -19.02 -5.57
N ASP A 942 -11.27 -19.20 -6.88
CA ASP A 942 -12.34 -19.04 -7.84
C ASP A 942 -13.05 -20.39 -7.97
N ILE A 943 -14.25 -20.51 -7.41
CA ILE A 943 -14.95 -21.80 -7.26
C ILE A 943 -16.41 -21.65 -7.63
N VAL A 944 -16.92 -22.61 -8.40
CA VAL A 944 -18.35 -22.75 -8.68
C VAL A 944 -18.87 -24.03 -8.02
N VAL A 945 -19.98 -23.89 -7.28
CA VAL A 945 -20.68 -24.99 -6.63
C VAL A 945 -22.03 -25.17 -7.30
N THR A 946 -22.23 -26.33 -7.91
CA THR A 946 -23.46 -26.70 -8.62
C THR A 946 -24.12 -27.94 -8.00
N ASP A 947 -25.33 -28.29 -8.44
CA ASP A 947 -25.88 -29.64 -8.25
C ASP A 947 -25.39 -30.57 -9.36
N ARG A 948 -25.87 -31.81 -9.33
CA ARG A 948 -25.58 -32.82 -10.36
C ARG A 948 -26.19 -32.50 -11.73
N GLN A 949 -27.10 -31.53 -11.82
CA GLN A 949 -27.70 -31.05 -13.06
C GLN A 949 -27.04 -29.75 -13.55
N LEU A 950 -25.94 -29.33 -12.91
CA LEU A 950 -25.19 -28.10 -13.18
C LEU A 950 -26.04 -26.83 -13.04
N ARG A 951 -27.10 -26.86 -12.23
CA ARG A 951 -27.77 -25.62 -11.80
C ARG A 951 -26.84 -24.94 -10.79
N LEU A 952 -26.89 -23.62 -10.67
CA LEU A 952 -25.95 -22.88 -9.81
C LEU A 952 -26.44 -22.81 -8.35
N GLY A 953 -25.53 -23.04 -7.40
CA GLY A 953 -25.78 -22.84 -5.97
C GLY A 953 -24.98 -21.69 -5.37
N ARG A 954 -23.66 -21.70 -5.59
CA ARG A 954 -22.73 -20.73 -5.01
C ARG A 954 -21.56 -20.45 -5.97
N VAL A 955 -21.09 -19.20 -5.98
CA VAL A 955 -19.86 -18.77 -6.66
C VAL A 955 -18.94 -18.13 -5.64
N LEU A 956 -17.66 -18.48 -5.68
CA LEU A 956 -16.57 -17.80 -4.99
C LEU A 956 -15.66 -17.15 -6.02
N LEU A 957 -15.32 -15.88 -5.83
CA LEU A 957 -14.30 -15.14 -6.58
C LEU A 957 -13.24 -14.67 -5.59
N GLY A 958 -12.01 -15.18 -5.70
CA GLY A 958 -10.96 -14.94 -4.71
C GLY A 958 -11.42 -15.26 -3.29
N GLY A 959 -12.14 -16.37 -3.10
CA GLY A 959 -12.65 -16.83 -1.80
C GLY A 959 -13.79 -16.01 -1.20
N ARG A 960 -14.32 -15.00 -1.90
CA ARG A 960 -15.49 -14.23 -1.49
C ARG A 960 -16.72 -14.70 -2.26
N VAL A 961 -17.87 -14.77 -1.58
CA VAL A 961 -19.13 -15.14 -2.23
C VAL A 961 -19.55 -14.06 -3.22
N ALA A 962 -19.70 -14.43 -4.49
CA ALA A 962 -20.24 -13.58 -5.53
C ALA A 962 -21.74 -13.86 -5.70
N GLY A 963 -22.58 -12.82 -5.57
CA GLY A 963 -24.04 -12.92 -5.65
C GLY A 963 -24.71 -13.54 -4.42
N LYS A 964 -26.01 -13.86 -4.54
CA LYS A 964 -26.81 -14.50 -3.48
C LYS A 964 -26.72 -16.02 -3.57
N GLU A 965 -26.57 -16.70 -2.43
CA GLU A 965 -26.64 -18.15 -2.35
C GLU A 965 -28.04 -18.66 -2.76
N LYS A 966 -28.09 -19.62 -3.68
CA LYS A 966 -29.34 -20.17 -4.21
C LYS A 966 -29.59 -21.54 -3.58
N SER A 967 -30.70 -21.69 -2.86
CA SER A 967 -31.09 -22.99 -2.30
C SER A 967 -31.69 -23.88 -3.36
N TRP A 968 -31.19 -25.11 -3.47
CA TRP A 968 -31.81 -26.21 -4.22
C TRP A 968 -33.10 -26.62 -3.51
N LYS A 969 -34.23 -25.95 -3.77
CA LYS A 969 -35.51 -26.54 -3.42
C LYS A 969 -35.77 -27.67 -4.41
N SER A 970 -35.96 -28.87 -3.86
CA SER A 970 -36.29 -30.14 -4.53
C SER A 970 -37.31 -30.00 -5.64
#